data_AF-A0A7J2IE24-F1
#
_entry.id   AF-A0A7J2IE24-F1
#
_cell.length_a   1.000
_cell.length_b   1.000
_cell.length_c   1.000
_cell.angle_alpha   90.00
_cell.angle_beta   90.00
_cell.angle_gamma   90.00
#
_symmetry.space_group_name_H-M   'P 1'
#
loop_
_entity.id
_entity.type
_entity.pdbx_description
1 polymer ?
#
loop_
_entity_poly.entity_id
_entity_poly.type
_entity_poly.pdbx_seq_one_letter_code
_entity_poly.pdbx_strand_id
1 'polypeptide(L)'
;MVLIKSKRGFLFTIATIILIIPLIYLVSFYSGVSETKMEDTIGRIRCDELHYFVEDVRRDMERAATIFGRRAAVNAIEDVIQTGVPLKNYTFQCTPQCDVDCGKFIYPENGSEAAIAELVICGTLHGKNVTNMLNNTLPEWIERITEEGELMGFDVNITPFEIKVVPRDAWHFAIIVENNVRVSDREGLCFYTESIMTAISNTSIIGLEDPLHLLENKERKYILNCEDPVLPRTMAGCGVNGSGVGGGFVVLYRTDIGGNMADYRAYCNGSSPDAPPTGDLQKQVFVLNDAIGALCAPGSGMSECFNASMPRHFGAIISYKDLTAGQMANCQITIPWIMGTGDLDDDGNPYGGDPDPECFNGSFIESGDCIMVLSVEACDMYYVFFGYYSTDINTSCYYVSDIEEYYNQECPSVNLSNGPCFFDRLDGNLNLSEKYVKQANETFGTTSIGIESFVDIYTLYNMKNLGYDVVVNSTYSWVDYLYWQNVTGCDVVGYCEADNYSFNLDCPHAHKYNLDTSCDMVTSCPICPNGKCEVGENYVNCPEDCGDECPAGCPGAVALTDCKKDPSANKYKVEYTLTVFNCTGDLMDLSADPEINVTSGGSSNIYTMNRVGLGNYTYTTGLLSKNDPINGSVLIQEPGCLVLSNTSSYARLNDMPDC
;
A
#
# COMPACT_ATOMS: atom_id res chain seq x y z
N MET A 1 47.86 -85.81 63.07
CA MET A 1 48.71 -85.01 62.16
C MET A 1 48.78 -85.74 60.82
N VAL A 2 47.84 -85.46 59.91
CA VAL A 2 47.73 -86.12 58.60
C VAL A 2 48.40 -85.23 57.56
N LEU A 3 49.47 -85.73 56.96
CA LEU A 3 50.21 -85.07 55.89
C LEU A 3 49.37 -85.09 54.61
N ILE A 4 48.80 -83.94 54.24
CA ILE A 4 48.13 -83.75 52.94
C ILE A 4 49.21 -83.80 51.85
N LYS A 5 49.27 -84.93 51.14
CA LYS A 5 50.23 -85.25 50.07
C LYS A 5 49.72 -84.76 48.72
N SER A 6 49.46 -83.45 48.59
CA SER A 6 49.10 -82.80 47.30
C SER A 6 49.35 -81.27 47.34
N LYS A 7 50.58 -80.85 47.67
CA LYS A 7 50.91 -79.41 47.78
C LYS A 7 50.96 -78.67 46.44
N ARG A 8 51.20 -79.38 45.32
CA ARG A 8 51.29 -78.78 43.98
C ARG A 8 49.90 -78.47 43.39
N GLY A 9 48.93 -79.38 43.55
CA GLY A 9 47.57 -79.16 43.05
C GLY A 9 46.91 -77.94 43.67
N PHE A 10 47.04 -77.77 44.99
CA PHE A 10 46.50 -76.62 45.74
C PHE A 10 47.11 -75.27 45.31
N LEU A 11 48.42 -75.24 45.01
CA LEU A 11 49.09 -74.04 44.50
C LEU A 11 48.56 -73.64 43.11
N PHE A 12 48.32 -74.60 42.22
CA PHE A 12 47.73 -74.32 40.92
C PHE A 12 46.28 -73.85 41.03
N THR A 13 45.46 -74.43 41.92
CA THR A 13 44.09 -73.95 42.12
C THR A 13 44.05 -72.52 42.67
N ILE A 14 44.92 -72.18 43.62
CA ILE A 14 45.03 -70.81 44.14
C ILE A 14 45.50 -69.84 43.06
N ALA A 15 46.53 -70.20 42.27
CA ALA A 15 47.02 -69.36 41.19
C ALA A 15 45.93 -69.11 40.13
N THR A 16 45.15 -70.14 39.78
CA THR A 16 44.00 -70.01 38.87
C THR A 16 42.91 -69.12 39.46
N ILE A 17 42.57 -69.26 40.75
CA ILE A 17 41.59 -68.39 41.42
C ILE A 17 42.07 -66.93 41.43
N ILE A 18 43.35 -66.69 41.74
CA ILE A 18 43.95 -65.35 41.72
C ILE A 18 43.94 -64.73 40.32
N LEU A 19 44.03 -65.53 39.25
CA LEU A 19 43.95 -65.06 37.87
C LEU A 19 42.51 -64.83 37.39
N ILE A 20 41.55 -65.64 37.87
CA ILE A 20 40.14 -65.54 37.47
C ILE A 20 39.44 -64.36 38.17
N ILE A 21 39.77 -64.05 39.42
CA ILE A 21 39.12 -62.95 40.16
C ILE A 21 39.27 -61.59 39.43
N PRO A 22 40.46 -61.15 38.98
CA PRO A 22 40.62 -59.93 38.20
C PRO A 22 39.87 -59.97 36.88
N LEU A 23 39.81 -61.13 36.22
CA LEU A 23 39.09 -61.29 34.96
C LEU A 23 37.58 -61.09 35.15
N ILE A 24 37.01 -61.69 36.20
CA ILE A 24 35.59 -61.49 36.56
C ILE A 24 35.35 -60.03 36.92
N TYR A 25 36.23 -59.41 37.72
CA TYR A 25 36.12 -57.99 38.07
C TYR A 25 36.16 -57.08 36.83
N LEU A 26 37.03 -57.38 35.86
CA LEU A 26 37.16 -56.63 34.62
C LEU A 26 35.92 -56.77 33.74
N VAL A 27 35.36 -57.98 33.62
CA VAL A 27 34.11 -58.23 32.89
C VAL A 27 32.93 -57.52 33.56
N SER A 28 32.80 -57.62 34.89
CA SER A 28 31.74 -56.92 35.63
C SER A 28 31.87 -55.41 35.53
N PHE A 29 33.09 -54.87 35.60
CA PHE A 29 33.34 -53.44 35.43
C PHE A 29 32.99 -52.97 34.02
N TYR A 30 33.40 -53.70 32.98
CA TYR A 30 33.11 -53.35 31.60
C TYR A 30 31.61 -53.44 31.29
N SER A 31 30.93 -54.46 31.81
CA SER A 31 29.47 -54.60 31.69
C SER A 31 28.75 -53.42 32.35
N GLY A 32 29.10 -53.09 33.60
CA GLY A 32 28.45 -51.99 34.33
C GLY A 32 28.72 -50.61 33.72
N VAL A 33 29.93 -50.35 33.21
CA VAL A 33 30.27 -49.09 32.53
C VAL A 33 29.63 -48.99 31.14
N SER A 34 29.50 -50.10 30.42
CA SER A 34 28.82 -50.13 29.12
C SER A 34 27.31 -49.91 29.27
N GLU A 35 26.70 -50.54 30.27
CA GLU A 35 25.27 -50.43 30.57
C GLU A 35 24.89 -48.99 30.95
N THR A 36 25.64 -48.38 31.87
CA THR A 36 25.43 -46.97 32.27
C THR A 36 25.61 -45.99 31.12
N LYS A 37 26.61 -46.17 30.24
CA LYS A 37 26.76 -45.32 29.05
C LYS A 37 25.60 -45.48 28.06
N MET A 38 25.08 -46.69 27.91
CA MET A 38 24.02 -46.98 26.96
C MET A 38 22.67 -46.43 27.46
N GLU A 39 22.37 -46.58 28.76
CA GLU A 39 21.20 -45.96 29.40
C GLU A 39 21.23 -44.43 29.31
N ASP A 40 22.38 -43.80 29.59
CA ASP A 40 22.54 -42.34 29.49
C ASP A 40 22.40 -41.83 28.04
N THR A 41 22.84 -42.64 27.07
CA THR A 41 22.66 -42.31 25.64
C THR A 41 21.21 -42.45 25.19
N ILE A 42 20.50 -43.51 25.62
CA ILE A 42 19.08 -43.72 25.30
C ILE A 42 18.23 -42.63 25.94
N GLY A 43 18.48 -42.32 27.22
CA GLY A 43 17.79 -41.24 27.92
C GLY A 43 17.96 -39.90 27.19
N ARG A 44 19.20 -39.58 26.78
CA ARG A 44 19.47 -38.37 26.00
C ARG A 44 18.73 -38.33 24.66
N ILE A 45 18.71 -39.43 23.90
CA ILE A 45 17.98 -39.50 22.62
C ILE A 45 16.49 -39.25 22.84
N ARG A 46 15.88 -39.87 23.86
CA ARG A 46 14.45 -39.66 24.19
C ARG A 46 14.15 -38.24 24.62
N CYS A 47 15.03 -37.62 25.41
CA CYS A 47 14.92 -36.20 25.77
C CYS A 47 14.99 -35.29 24.55
N ASP A 48 15.91 -35.57 23.63
CA ASP A 48 16.08 -34.78 22.40
C ASP A 48 14.83 -34.94 21.50
N GLU A 49 14.29 -36.17 21.35
CA GLU A 49 13.04 -36.43 20.63
C GLU A 49 11.84 -35.66 21.25
N LEU A 50 11.71 -35.67 22.58
CA LEU A 50 10.65 -34.93 23.28
C LEU A 50 10.79 -33.43 23.07
N HIS A 51 12.01 -32.90 23.12
CA HIS A 51 12.27 -31.47 22.87
C HIS A 51 11.85 -31.07 21.44
N TYR A 52 12.24 -31.86 20.43
CA TYR A 52 11.84 -31.58 19.04
C TYR A 52 10.34 -31.72 18.83
N PHE A 53 9.71 -32.71 19.45
CA PHE A 53 8.26 -32.86 19.43
C PHE A 53 7.55 -31.60 19.96
N VAL A 54 7.99 -31.06 21.10
CA VAL A 54 7.40 -29.85 21.69
C VAL A 54 7.59 -28.61 20.79
N GLU A 55 8.77 -28.43 20.19
CA GLU A 55 9.00 -27.33 19.24
C GLU A 55 8.16 -27.47 17.96
N ASP A 56 7.98 -28.69 17.47
CA ASP A 56 7.11 -28.98 16.32
C ASP A 56 5.65 -28.70 16.66
N VAL A 57 5.18 -29.07 17.85
CA VAL A 57 3.84 -28.72 18.35
C VAL A 57 3.63 -27.20 18.35
N ARG A 58 4.59 -26.44 18.89
CA ARG A 58 4.51 -24.97 18.92
C ARG A 58 4.37 -24.39 17.50
N ARG A 59 5.21 -24.85 16.57
CA ARG A 59 5.21 -24.38 15.18
C ARG A 59 3.97 -24.81 14.41
N ASP A 60 3.47 -26.02 14.66
CA ASP A 60 2.26 -26.52 13.99
C ASP A 60 1.01 -25.81 14.50
N MET A 61 0.95 -25.46 15.78
CA MET A 61 -0.13 -24.64 16.34
C MET A 61 -0.20 -23.24 15.72
N GLU A 62 0.94 -22.59 15.46
CA GLU A 62 0.98 -21.30 14.73
C GLU A 62 0.41 -21.43 13.29
N ARG A 63 0.71 -22.54 12.62
CA ARG A 63 0.18 -22.85 11.27
C ARG A 63 -1.30 -23.18 11.31
N ALA A 64 -1.71 -24.02 12.24
CA ALA A 64 -3.10 -24.39 12.47
C ALA A 64 -3.94 -23.14 12.70
N ALA A 65 -3.45 -22.24 13.55
CA ALA A 65 -4.13 -20.99 13.86
C ALA A 65 -4.32 -20.07 12.66
N THR A 66 -3.37 -20.09 11.73
CA THR A 66 -3.51 -19.39 10.45
C THR A 66 -4.59 -20.03 9.57
N ILE A 67 -4.67 -21.37 9.52
CA ILE A 67 -5.63 -22.12 8.70
C ILE A 67 -7.06 -21.92 9.21
N PHE A 68 -7.31 -22.25 10.48
CA PHE A 68 -8.65 -22.13 11.06
C PHE A 68 -9.06 -20.67 11.21
N GLY A 69 -8.11 -19.75 11.44
CA GLY A 69 -8.37 -18.32 11.46
C GLY A 69 -8.88 -17.81 10.11
N ARG A 70 -8.23 -18.19 9.01
CA ARG A 70 -8.66 -17.80 7.67
C ARG A 70 -10.04 -18.38 7.34
N ARG A 71 -10.30 -19.64 7.70
CA ARG A 71 -11.62 -20.26 7.52
C ARG A 71 -12.68 -19.57 8.37
N ALA A 72 -12.38 -19.23 9.61
CA ALA A 72 -13.29 -18.49 10.48
C ALA A 72 -13.62 -17.12 9.89
N ALA A 73 -12.63 -16.37 9.39
CA ALA A 73 -12.87 -15.08 8.72
C ALA A 73 -13.80 -15.22 7.49
N VAL A 74 -13.59 -16.23 6.63
CA VAL A 74 -14.47 -16.50 5.48
C VAL A 74 -15.91 -16.78 5.93
N ASN A 75 -16.11 -17.60 6.97
CA ASN A 75 -17.46 -17.92 7.46
C ASN A 75 -18.11 -16.74 8.19
N ALA A 76 -17.33 -15.89 8.87
CA ALA A 76 -17.83 -14.66 9.46
C ALA A 76 -18.31 -13.68 8.38
N ILE A 77 -17.55 -13.53 7.29
CA ILE A 77 -17.97 -12.76 6.12
C ILE A 77 -19.24 -13.36 5.50
N GLU A 78 -19.29 -14.68 5.31
CA GLU A 78 -20.46 -15.37 4.76
C GLU A 78 -21.73 -15.14 5.59
N ASP A 79 -21.63 -15.15 6.92
CA ASP A 79 -22.76 -14.85 7.81
C ASP A 79 -23.25 -13.41 7.66
N VAL A 80 -22.33 -12.43 7.62
CA VAL A 80 -22.66 -11.02 7.38
C VAL A 80 -23.37 -10.86 6.03
N ILE A 81 -22.89 -11.53 4.97
CA ILE A 81 -23.48 -11.49 3.63
C ILE A 81 -24.87 -12.12 3.60
N GLN A 82 -25.03 -13.30 4.22
CA GLN A 82 -26.29 -14.04 4.19
C GLN A 82 -27.39 -13.38 5.02
N THR A 83 -27.01 -12.81 6.16
CA THR A 83 -27.97 -12.20 7.10
C THR A 83 -28.19 -10.71 6.81
N GLY A 84 -27.22 -10.03 6.22
CA GLY A 84 -27.18 -8.57 6.12
C GLY A 84 -27.03 -7.87 7.47
N VAL A 85 -26.60 -8.59 8.51
CA VAL A 85 -26.47 -8.08 9.88
C VAL A 85 -24.98 -8.02 10.25
N PRO A 86 -24.47 -6.86 10.69
CA PRO A 86 -23.09 -6.73 11.14
C PRO A 86 -22.83 -7.43 12.47
N LEU A 87 -21.57 -7.78 12.72
CA LEU A 87 -21.15 -8.55 13.91
C LEU A 87 -20.88 -7.70 15.16
N LYS A 88 -21.07 -6.38 15.12
CA LYS A 88 -20.71 -5.43 16.21
C LYS A 88 -21.15 -5.83 17.62
N ASN A 89 -22.33 -6.43 17.75
CA ASN A 89 -22.91 -6.83 19.04
C ASN A 89 -22.83 -8.35 19.29
N TYR A 90 -22.05 -9.07 18.50
CA TYR A 90 -21.89 -10.51 18.64
C TYR A 90 -21.20 -10.84 19.96
N THR A 91 -21.70 -11.84 20.66
CA THR A 91 -21.12 -12.35 21.90
C THR A 91 -20.82 -13.83 21.74
N PHE A 92 -19.65 -14.25 22.21
CA PHE A 92 -19.22 -15.65 22.16
C PHE A 92 -20.24 -16.59 22.81
N GLN A 93 -20.74 -17.57 22.06
CA GLN A 93 -21.65 -18.60 22.57
C GLN A 93 -20.89 -19.90 22.83
N CYS A 94 -20.60 -20.18 24.10
CA CYS A 94 -19.98 -21.45 24.47
C CYS A 94 -21.00 -22.59 24.35
N THR A 95 -20.70 -23.54 23.47
CA THR A 95 -21.49 -24.75 23.23
C THR A 95 -20.71 -26.01 23.66
N PRO A 96 -21.37 -27.15 23.90
CA PRO A 96 -20.67 -28.41 24.18
C PRO A 96 -19.66 -28.84 23.11
N GLN A 97 -19.77 -28.31 21.90
CA GLN A 97 -18.88 -28.56 20.76
C GLN A 97 -17.53 -27.85 20.88
N CYS A 98 -17.42 -26.86 21.75
CA CYS A 98 -16.17 -26.10 21.96
C CYS A 98 -15.04 -26.91 22.61
N ASP A 99 -15.34 -28.10 23.15
CA ASP A 99 -14.41 -28.95 23.92
C ASP A 99 -13.61 -28.17 24.99
N VAL A 100 -14.25 -27.15 25.57
CA VAL A 100 -13.74 -26.36 26.69
C VAL A 100 -14.75 -26.35 27.82
N ASP A 101 -14.28 -26.16 29.05
CA ASP A 101 -15.14 -25.97 30.20
C ASP A 101 -15.82 -24.59 30.12
N CYS A 102 -17.03 -24.54 29.56
CA CYS A 102 -17.83 -23.31 29.45
C CYS A 102 -18.14 -22.61 30.78
N GLY A 103 -17.91 -23.26 31.92
CA GLY A 103 -18.01 -22.62 33.24
C GLY A 103 -16.75 -21.86 33.65
N LYS A 104 -15.61 -22.12 32.98
CA LYS A 104 -14.31 -21.51 33.27
C LYS A 104 -13.77 -20.67 32.12
N PHE A 105 -14.02 -21.08 30.89
CA PHE A 105 -13.57 -20.37 29.70
C PHE A 105 -14.51 -19.17 29.45
N ILE A 106 -13.97 -17.96 29.56
CA ILE A 106 -14.70 -16.71 29.36
C ILE A 106 -14.00 -15.93 28.26
N TYR A 107 -14.73 -15.61 27.20
CA TYR A 107 -14.28 -14.66 26.18
C TYR A 107 -14.97 -13.31 26.45
N PRO A 108 -14.27 -12.32 27.03
CA PRO A 108 -14.90 -11.09 27.52
C PRO A 108 -15.26 -10.09 26.42
N GLU A 109 -14.60 -10.20 25.27
CA GLU A 109 -14.76 -9.27 24.17
C GLU A 109 -16.02 -9.58 23.33
N ASN A 110 -16.51 -8.57 22.60
CA ASN A 110 -17.69 -8.66 21.74
C ASN A 110 -17.35 -8.27 20.30
N GLY A 111 -18.27 -8.44 19.35
CA GLY A 111 -18.03 -8.06 17.96
C GLY A 111 -17.54 -9.21 17.09
N SER A 112 -17.00 -8.87 15.92
CA SER A 112 -16.41 -9.81 14.97
C SER A 112 -15.30 -10.70 15.55
N GLU A 113 -14.51 -10.22 16.50
CA GLU A 113 -13.50 -11.02 17.21
C GLU A 113 -14.11 -12.17 18.03
N ALA A 114 -15.28 -11.96 18.65
CA ALA A 114 -16.00 -13.00 19.38
C ALA A 114 -16.61 -14.05 18.44
N ALA A 115 -17.08 -13.63 17.27
CA ALA A 115 -17.57 -14.54 16.22
C ALA A 115 -16.45 -15.42 15.67
N ILE A 116 -15.29 -14.82 15.37
CA ILE A 116 -14.11 -15.57 14.91
C ILE A 116 -13.61 -16.51 16.02
N ALA A 117 -13.58 -16.09 17.28
CA ALA A 117 -13.20 -16.96 18.39
C ALA A 117 -14.15 -18.17 18.54
N GLU A 118 -15.46 -17.99 18.40
CA GLU A 118 -16.44 -19.09 18.44
C GLU A 118 -16.23 -20.08 17.28
N LEU A 119 -16.03 -19.57 16.07
CA LEU A 119 -15.75 -20.42 14.90
C LEU A 119 -14.48 -21.26 15.10
N VAL A 120 -13.43 -20.64 15.64
CA VAL A 120 -12.13 -21.29 15.84
C VAL A 120 -12.17 -22.39 16.89
N ILE A 121 -12.82 -22.11 18.04
CA ILE A 121 -12.87 -23.06 19.15
C ILE A 121 -13.96 -24.11 18.93
N CYS A 122 -15.15 -23.67 18.55
CA CYS A 122 -16.35 -24.50 18.57
C CYS A 122 -16.75 -25.04 17.20
N GLY A 123 -16.25 -24.44 16.11
CA GLY A 123 -16.77 -24.70 14.77
C GLY A 123 -18.25 -24.29 14.63
N THR A 124 -18.73 -23.41 15.53
CA THR A 124 -20.09 -22.89 15.53
C THR A 124 -20.12 -21.40 15.26
N LEU A 125 -21.27 -20.93 14.77
CA LEU A 125 -21.62 -19.53 14.70
C LEU A 125 -23.10 -19.39 15.09
N HIS A 126 -23.40 -18.44 15.97
CA HIS A 126 -24.69 -18.33 16.66
C HIS A 126 -25.09 -19.64 17.37
N GLY A 127 -24.10 -20.39 17.89
CA GLY A 127 -24.30 -21.69 18.51
C GLY A 127 -24.73 -22.81 17.55
N LYS A 128 -24.66 -22.58 16.23
CA LYS A 128 -24.97 -23.58 15.19
C LYS A 128 -23.72 -24.02 14.46
N ASN A 129 -23.62 -25.31 14.15
CA ASN A 129 -22.46 -25.87 13.45
C ASN A 129 -22.30 -25.26 12.05
N VAL A 130 -21.05 -24.90 11.72
CA VAL A 130 -20.65 -24.39 10.41
C VAL A 130 -19.91 -25.49 9.66
N THR A 131 -20.47 -25.95 8.54
CA THR A 131 -19.95 -27.09 7.77
C THR A 131 -18.50 -26.90 7.33
N ASN A 132 -18.11 -25.67 6.97
CA ASN A 132 -16.77 -25.35 6.50
C ASN A 132 -15.69 -25.38 7.60
N MET A 133 -16.11 -25.41 8.87
CA MET A 133 -15.24 -25.52 10.05
C MET A 133 -15.04 -26.96 10.53
N LEU A 134 -15.80 -27.93 10.01
CA LEU A 134 -15.62 -29.34 10.36
C LEU A 134 -14.18 -29.79 10.07
N ASN A 135 -13.56 -30.51 11.00
CA ASN A 135 -12.17 -30.98 10.91
C ASN A 135 -11.10 -29.87 10.83
N ASN A 136 -11.47 -28.63 11.15
CA ASN A 136 -10.63 -27.43 11.13
C ASN A 136 -10.84 -26.53 12.37
N THR A 137 -11.10 -27.11 13.55
CA THR A 137 -11.15 -26.37 14.83
C THR A 137 -9.89 -26.60 15.67
N LEU A 138 -9.71 -25.76 16.69
CA LEU A 138 -8.60 -25.89 17.65
C LEU A 138 -8.62 -27.24 18.39
N PRO A 139 -9.75 -27.71 18.97
CA PRO A 139 -9.81 -29.02 19.62
C PRO A 139 -9.42 -30.19 18.69
N GLU A 140 -9.93 -30.19 17.46
CA GLU A 140 -9.62 -31.26 16.49
C GLU A 140 -8.13 -31.27 16.11
N TRP A 141 -7.46 -30.10 16.14
CA TRP A 141 -6.01 -30.03 15.90
C TRP A 141 -5.21 -30.54 17.10
N ILE A 142 -5.64 -30.20 18.32
CA ILE A 142 -5.05 -30.71 19.56
C ILE A 142 -5.19 -32.23 19.65
N GLU A 143 -6.33 -32.78 19.26
CA GLU A 143 -6.58 -34.22 19.21
C GLU A 143 -5.56 -34.93 18.29
N ARG A 144 -5.36 -34.42 17.06
CA ARG A 144 -4.37 -34.96 16.12
C ARG A 144 -2.95 -34.92 16.68
N ILE A 145 -2.56 -33.81 17.32
CA ILE A 145 -1.25 -33.67 17.96
C ILE A 145 -1.08 -34.70 19.08
N THR A 146 -2.13 -34.93 19.85
CA THR A 146 -2.13 -35.88 20.97
C THR A 146 -2.00 -37.31 20.45
N GLU A 147 -2.76 -37.67 19.40
CA GLU A 147 -2.68 -38.98 18.76
C GLU A 147 -1.27 -39.28 18.21
N GLU A 148 -0.64 -38.33 17.51
CA GLU A 148 0.73 -38.49 17.01
C GLU A 148 1.76 -38.58 18.14
N GLY A 149 1.60 -37.80 19.21
CA GLY A 149 2.45 -37.90 20.40
C GLY A 149 2.35 -39.27 21.08
N GLU A 150 1.14 -39.83 21.17
CA GLU A 150 0.91 -41.16 21.72
C GLU A 150 1.57 -42.28 20.88
N LEU A 151 1.61 -42.13 19.56
CA LEU A 151 2.32 -43.03 18.65
C LEU A 151 3.84 -42.99 18.86
N MET A 152 4.39 -41.83 19.22
CA MET A 152 5.81 -41.65 19.55
C MET A 152 6.18 -42.13 20.98
N GLY A 153 5.17 -42.56 21.75
CA GLY A 153 5.35 -43.03 23.13
C GLY A 153 5.39 -41.90 24.16
N PHE A 154 4.85 -40.73 23.83
CA PHE A 154 4.64 -39.62 24.76
C PHE A 154 3.22 -39.65 25.35
N ASP A 155 3.08 -39.10 26.55
CA ASP A 155 1.82 -38.76 27.19
C ASP A 155 1.65 -37.23 27.06
N VAL A 156 0.73 -36.82 26.19
CA VAL A 156 0.53 -35.42 25.78
C VAL A 156 -0.80 -34.92 26.34
N ASN A 157 -0.74 -33.80 27.05
CA ASN A 157 -1.92 -33.12 27.55
C ASN A 157 -1.80 -31.63 27.21
N ILE A 158 -2.62 -31.17 26.28
CA ILE A 158 -2.69 -29.79 25.82
C ILE A 158 -4.11 -29.30 26.11
N THR A 159 -4.23 -28.24 26.92
CA THR A 159 -5.53 -27.63 27.20
C THR A 159 -5.48 -26.14 26.86
N PRO A 160 -6.40 -25.62 26.04
CA PRO A 160 -6.47 -24.20 25.75
C PRO A 160 -6.84 -23.43 27.03
N PHE A 161 -6.05 -22.41 27.34
CA PHE A 161 -6.19 -21.54 28.50
C PHE A 161 -6.89 -20.23 28.13
N GLU A 162 -6.41 -19.55 27.09
CA GLU A 162 -6.93 -18.26 26.62
C GLU A 162 -6.82 -18.17 25.09
N ILE A 163 -7.77 -17.48 24.46
CA ILE A 163 -7.71 -17.10 23.05
C ILE A 163 -7.92 -15.59 22.93
N LYS A 164 -7.17 -14.94 22.03
CA LYS A 164 -7.40 -13.55 21.63
C LYS A 164 -7.41 -13.47 20.11
N VAL A 165 -8.37 -12.73 19.56
CA VAL A 165 -8.42 -12.40 18.14
C VAL A 165 -8.27 -10.89 18.05
N VAL A 166 -7.21 -10.42 17.40
CA VAL A 166 -6.85 -9.00 17.38
C VAL A 166 -6.32 -8.57 16.01
N PRO A 167 -6.55 -7.31 15.59
CA PRO A 167 -5.89 -6.75 14.42
C PRO A 167 -4.36 -6.69 14.63
N ARG A 168 -3.61 -7.00 13.58
CA ARG A 168 -2.14 -6.94 13.61
C ARG A 168 -1.61 -5.79 12.78
N ASP A 169 -2.06 -5.69 11.54
CA ASP A 169 -1.74 -4.62 10.58
C ASP A 169 -2.92 -4.48 9.60
N ALA A 170 -2.80 -3.59 8.61
CA ALA A 170 -3.83 -3.35 7.61
C ALA A 170 -4.22 -4.63 6.82
N TRP A 171 -3.33 -5.61 6.70
CA TRP A 171 -3.48 -6.78 5.84
C TRP A 171 -3.60 -8.10 6.60
N HIS A 172 -3.44 -8.07 7.92
CA HIS A 172 -3.43 -9.26 8.76
C HIS A 172 -4.11 -9.05 10.11
N PHE A 173 -4.69 -10.13 10.61
CA PHE A 173 -5.07 -10.26 12.01
C PHE A 173 -4.36 -11.44 12.65
N ALA A 174 -4.24 -11.41 13.97
CA ALA A 174 -3.59 -12.46 14.74
C ALA A 174 -4.61 -13.17 15.63
N ILE A 175 -4.45 -14.49 15.72
CA ILE A 175 -5.07 -15.32 16.74
C ILE A 175 -3.97 -15.76 17.68
N ILE A 176 -4.10 -15.37 18.94
CA ILE A 176 -3.18 -15.71 20.02
C ILE A 176 -3.84 -16.78 20.84
N VAL A 177 -3.28 -17.98 20.84
CA VAL A 177 -3.75 -19.12 21.62
C VAL A 177 -2.72 -19.42 22.70
N GLU A 178 -3.14 -19.33 23.96
CA GLU A 178 -2.37 -19.73 25.12
C GLU A 178 -2.83 -21.11 25.58
N ASN A 179 -1.91 -22.06 25.68
CA ASN A 179 -2.20 -23.44 26.06
C ASN A 179 -1.38 -23.87 27.28
N ASN A 180 -1.98 -24.63 28.18
CA ASN A 180 -1.18 -25.40 29.15
C ASN A 180 -0.71 -26.67 28.45
N VAL A 181 0.61 -26.88 28.38
CA VAL A 181 1.21 -28.03 27.68
C VAL A 181 2.02 -28.86 28.64
N ARG A 182 1.63 -30.12 28.78
CA ARG A 182 2.38 -31.13 29.52
C ARG A 182 2.65 -32.31 28.61
N VAL A 183 3.92 -32.59 28.40
CA VAL A 183 4.38 -33.74 27.61
C VAL A 183 5.33 -34.54 28.46
N SER A 184 5.10 -35.84 28.63
CA SER A 184 6.02 -36.72 29.34
C SER A 184 6.28 -37.99 28.57
N ASP A 185 7.51 -38.49 28.64
CA ASP A 185 7.84 -39.81 28.14
C ASP A 185 7.18 -40.90 29.01
N ARG A 186 6.60 -41.94 28.37
CA ARG A 186 5.91 -43.03 29.09
C ARG A 186 6.82 -43.82 30.03
N GLU A 187 8.13 -43.85 29.76
CA GLU A 187 9.11 -44.51 30.63
C GLU A 187 9.57 -43.60 31.78
N GLY A 188 9.10 -42.35 31.81
CA GLY A 188 9.39 -41.38 32.88
C GLY A 188 10.81 -40.82 32.83
N LEU A 189 11.50 -40.96 31.70
CA LEU A 189 12.88 -40.51 31.53
C LEU A 189 12.98 -38.97 31.47
N CYS A 190 12.00 -38.34 30.83
CA CYS A 190 11.93 -36.89 30.68
C CYS A 190 10.50 -36.39 30.64
N PHE A 191 10.34 -35.12 31.01
CA PHE A 191 9.07 -34.41 30.95
C PHE A 191 9.31 -32.95 30.59
N TYR A 192 8.37 -32.40 29.85
CA TYR A 192 8.21 -31.00 29.60
C TYR A 192 6.93 -30.53 30.26
N THR A 193 7.04 -29.45 31.03
CA THR A 193 5.89 -28.82 31.67
C THR A 193 6.11 -27.34 31.58
N GLU A 194 5.46 -26.71 30.62
CA GLU A 194 5.38 -25.27 30.53
C GLU A 194 4.01 -24.84 31.05
N SER A 195 4.00 -23.80 31.88
CA SER A 195 2.74 -23.31 32.42
C SER A 195 1.88 -22.67 31.33
N ILE A 196 2.47 -22.01 30.33
CA ILE A 196 1.73 -21.36 29.23
C ILE A 196 2.61 -21.38 27.97
N MET A 197 2.18 -22.12 26.95
CA MET A 197 2.74 -22.07 25.59
C MET A 197 1.85 -21.17 24.73
N THR A 198 2.43 -20.11 24.17
CA THR A 198 1.72 -19.16 23.30
C THR A 198 1.99 -19.45 21.82
N ALA A 199 0.93 -19.63 21.03
CA ALA A 199 0.97 -19.70 19.58
C ALA A 199 0.30 -18.45 18.99
N ILE A 200 0.98 -17.76 18.08
CA ILE A 200 0.49 -16.53 17.44
C ILE A 200 0.36 -16.77 15.93
N SER A 201 -0.83 -16.60 15.38
CA SER A 201 -1.06 -16.66 13.93
C SER A 201 -0.81 -15.32 13.24
N ASN A 202 -0.50 -15.38 11.94
CA ASN A 202 -0.51 -14.21 11.07
C ASN A 202 -1.46 -14.45 9.90
N THR A 203 -2.73 -14.21 10.11
CA THR A 203 -3.78 -14.54 9.15
C THR A 203 -4.00 -13.37 8.20
N SER A 204 -3.66 -13.55 6.92
CA SER A 204 -3.86 -12.52 5.89
C SER A 204 -5.33 -12.42 5.48
N ILE A 205 -5.81 -11.17 5.34
CA ILE A 205 -7.14 -10.84 4.79
C ILE A 205 -7.12 -10.64 3.27
N ILE A 206 -5.93 -10.67 2.64
CA ILE A 206 -5.81 -10.50 1.19
C ILE A 206 -6.52 -11.66 0.48
N GLY A 207 -7.34 -11.30 -0.51
CA GLY A 207 -8.20 -12.19 -1.29
C GLY A 207 -9.51 -12.58 -0.59
N LEU A 208 -9.80 -12.03 0.60
CA LEU A 208 -11.13 -12.17 1.22
C LEU A 208 -12.12 -11.17 0.60
N GLU A 209 -13.41 -11.51 0.63
CA GLU A 209 -14.47 -10.57 0.25
C GLU A 209 -14.57 -9.44 1.29
N ASP A 210 -14.80 -8.21 0.83
CA ASP A 210 -14.99 -7.06 1.69
C ASP A 210 -16.46 -6.99 2.17
N PRO A 211 -16.72 -7.20 3.47
CA PRO A 211 -18.08 -7.16 4.01
C PRO A 211 -18.69 -5.76 3.95
N LEU A 212 -17.91 -4.68 3.88
CA LEU A 212 -18.44 -3.31 3.88
C LEU A 212 -19.24 -3.00 2.62
N HIS A 213 -18.66 -3.26 1.44
CA HIS A 213 -19.38 -3.10 0.16
C HIS A 213 -20.65 -3.96 0.16
N LEU A 214 -20.57 -5.20 0.66
CA LEU A 214 -21.72 -6.10 0.70
C LEU A 214 -22.86 -5.62 1.61
N LEU A 215 -22.51 -5.03 2.75
CA LEU A 215 -23.48 -4.43 3.69
C LEU A 215 -24.16 -3.19 3.11
N GLU A 216 -23.40 -2.31 2.46
CA GLU A 216 -23.90 -1.01 1.99
C GLU A 216 -24.61 -1.10 0.64
N ASN A 217 -24.06 -1.84 -0.33
CA ASN A 217 -24.52 -1.81 -1.72
C ASN A 217 -24.69 -3.20 -2.38
N LYS A 218 -24.32 -4.29 -1.70
CA LYS A 218 -24.38 -5.70 -2.17
C LYS A 218 -23.42 -6.02 -3.32
N GLU A 219 -22.42 -5.18 -3.57
CA GLU A 219 -21.34 -5.41 -4.50
C GLU A 219 -20.32 -6.39 -3.89
N ARG A 220 -19.90 -7.39 -4.68
CA ARG A 220 -18.80 -8.28 -4.27
C ARG A 220 -17.48 -7.65 -4.67
N LYS A 221 -16.69 -7.26 -3.68
CA LYS A 221 -15.33 -6.77 -3.85
C LYS A 221 -14.37 -7.62 -3.04
N TYR A 222 -13.16 -7.84 -3.55
CA TYR A 222 -12.11 -8.60 -2.88
C TYR A 222 -10.99 -7.68 -2.41
N ILE A 223 -10.45 -7.91 -1.22
CA ILE A 223 -9.35 -7.12 -0.65
C ILE A 223 -8.05 -7.48 -1.37
N LEU A 224 -7.47 -6.51 -2.08
CA LEU A 224 -6.21 -6.64 -2.81
C LEU A 224 -5.25 -5.53 -2.38
N ASN A 225 -3.99 -5.87 -2.12
CA ASN A 225 -2.94 -4.90 -1.84
C ASN A 225 -2.24 -4.53 -3.16
N CYS A 226 -2.13 -3.23 -3.46
CA CYS A 226 -1.55 -2.70 -4.69
C CYS A 226 -0.46 -1.67 -4.39
N GLU A 227 0.49 -1.52 -5.33
CA GLU A 227 1.70 -0.71 -5.13
C GLU A 227 1.60 0.73 -5.66
N ASP A 228 0.74 1.01 -6.66
CA ASP A 228 0.63 2.33 -7.28
C ASP A 228 -0.81 2.86 -7.21
N PRO A 229 -1.08 3.98 -6.48
CA PRO A 229 -2.46 4.39 -6.28
C PRO A 229 -3.10 4.89 -7.56
N VAL A 230 -2.48 5.86 -8.22
CA VAL A 230 -3.06 6.59 -9.34
C VAL A 230 -1.95 7.43 -9.98
N LEU A 231 -1.35 6.96 -11.06
CA LEU A 231 -0.54 7.79 -11.97
C LEU A 231 -0.97 7.38 -13.36
N PRO A 232 -1.08 8.29 -14.34
CA PRO A 232 -0.05 9.25 -14.76
C PRO A 232 -0.57 10.59 -15.34
N ARG A 233 0.35 11.45 -15.79
CA ARG A 233 0.09 12.50 -16.80
C ARG A 233 1.04 12.26 -17.97
N THR A 234 0.53 12.09 -19.19
CA THR A 234 1.35 12.11 -20.42
C THR A 234 1.16 13.46 -21.10
N MET A 235 2.25 14.15 -21.41
CA MET A 235 2.20 15.48 -22.03
C MET A 235 1.80 15.34 -23.51
N ALA A 236 0.74 16.05 -23.88
CA ALA A 236 0.27 16.19 -25.26
C ALA A 236 0.89 17.42 -25.95
N GLY A 237 1.15 18.48 -25.18
CA GLY A 237 1.82 19.70 -25.66
C GLY A 237 2.01 20.75 -24.57
N CYS A 238 2.61 21.87 -24.91
CA CYS A 238 2.72 23.06 -24.05
C CYS A 238 2.41 24.32 -24.84
N GLY A 239 2.24 25.46 -24.19
CA GLY A 239 1.93 26.75 -24.81
C GLY A 239 2.63 27.92 -24.12
N VAL A 240 2.39 29.14 -24.62
CA VAL A 240 3.12 30.36 -24.21
C VAL A 240 2.31 31.30 -23.30
N ASN A 241 1.02 31.05 -23.15
CA ASN A 241 0.13 31.87 -22.34
C ASN A 241 -1.15 31.10 -22.02
N GLY A 242 -1.74 31.36 -20.87
CA GLY A 242 -2.92 30.65 -20.40
C GLY A 242 -3.37 31.11 -19.03
N SER A 243 -4.54 30.64 -18.61
CA SER A 243 -5.03 30.85 -17.26
C SER A 243 -5.97 29.73 -16.87
N GLY A 244 -5.90 29.33 -15.59
CA GLY A 244 -6.76 28.31 -15.01
C GLY A 244 -6.40 26.87 -15.35
N VAL A 245 -7.16 25.96 -14.73
CA VAL A 245 -7.07 24.51 -14.92
C VAL A 245 -8.41 24.02 -15.41
N GLY A 246 -8.42 23.26 -16.51
CA GLY A 246 -9.64 22.73 -17.10
C GLY A 246 -9.36 21.49 -17.91
N GLY A 247 -10.38 20.71 -18.24
CA GLY A 247 -10.22 19.48 -18.99
C GLY A 247 -11.55 18.96 -19.50
N GLY A 248 -11.50 17.94 -20.34
CA GLY A 248 -12.67 17.37 -20.98
C GLY A 248 -12.37 16.75 -22.33
N PHE A 249 -13.43 16.45 -23.07
CA PHE A 249 -13.33 15.82 -24.37
C PHE A 249 -12.93 16.83 -25.44
N VAL A 250 -11.97 16.46 -26.28
CA VAL A 250 -11.52 17.29 -27.40
C VAL A 250 -12.64 17.45 -28.42
N VAL A 251 -12.90 18.70 -28.77
CA VAL A 251 -13.70 19.05 -29.95
C VAL A 251 -12.88 19.99 -30.83
N LEU A 252 -12.63 19.55 -32.06
CA LEU A 252 -11.81 20.25 -33.03
C LEU A 252 -12.70 21.18 -33.89
N TYR A 253 -12.26 22.42 -34.04
CA TYR A 253 -13.02 23.44 -34.80
C TYR A 253 -13.38 23.04 -36.23
N ARG A 254 -12.48 22.36 -36.95
CA ARG A 254 -12.72 22.01 -38.36
C ARG A 254 -13.48 20.70 -38.55
N THR A 255 -13.08 19.64 -37.88
CA THR A 255 -13.65 18.31 -38.11
C THR A 255 -15.03 18.17 -37.49
N ASP A 256 -15.22 18.72 -36.28
CA ASP A 256 -16.41 18.43 -35.48
C ASP A 256 -17.45 19.55 -35.58
N ILE A 257 -16.98 20.80 -35.64
CA ILE A 257 -17.85 21.99 -35.73
C ILE A 257 -18.03 22.47 -37.17
N GLY A 258 -17.26 21.99 -38.15
CA GLY A 258 -17.41 22.33 -39.57
C GLY A 258 -16.58 23.53 -40.06
N GLY A 259 -15.70 24.07 -39.21
CA GLY A 259 -14.63 24.99 -39.61
C GLY A 259 -15.07 26.38 -40.07
N ASN A 260 -16.32 26.79 -39.80
CA ASN A 260 -16.80 28.12 -40.11
C ASN A 260 -17.62 28.75 -38.97
N MET A 261 -17.74 30.08 -39.04
CA MET A 261 -18.33 30.91 -38.00
C MET A 261 -19.83 30.63 -37.77
N ALA A 262 -20.57 30.23 -38.81
CA ALA A 262 -22.01 29.98 -38.69
C ALA A 262 -22.27 28.69 -37.91
N ASP A 263 -21.52 27.64 -38.23
CA ASP A 263 -21.65 26.34 -37.59
C ASP A 263 -21.18 26.39 -36.13
N TYR A 264 -20.10 27.13 -35.83
CA TYR A 264 -19.72 27.40 -34.44
C TYR A 264 -20.81 28.10 -33.64
N ARG A 265 -21.41 29.17 -34.19
CA ARG A 265 -22.53 29.86 -33.50
C ARG A 265 -23.69 28.91 -33.28
N ALA A 266 -23.97 28.04 -34.25
CA ALA A 266 -25.03 27.06 -34.12
C ALA A 266 -24.70 26.02 -33.04
N TYR A 267 -23.45 25.56 -32.96
CA TYR A 267 -22.93 24.61 -31.98
C TYR A 267 -22.99 25.18 -30.56
N CYS A 268 -22.41 26.36 -30.35
CA CYS A 268 -22.42 27.01 -29.04
C CYS A 268 -23.84 27.34 -28.56
N ASN A 269 -24.73 27.80 -29.44
CA ASN A 269 -26.12 28.12 -29.07
C ASN A 269 -27.03 26.88 -28.96
N GLY A 270 -26.54 25.67 -29.24
CA GLY A 270 -27.35 24.45 -29.19
C GLY A 270 -28.39 24.32 -30.31
N SER A 271 -28.19 25.03 -31.42
CA SER A 271 -29.08 25.04 -32.58
C SER A 271 -28.60 24.16 -33.74
N SER A 272 -27.37 23.62 -33.65
CA SER A 272 -26.87 22.58 -34.56
C SER A 272 -27.36 21.19 -34.10
N PRO A 273 -27.65 20.25 -35.02
CA PRO A 273 -27.91 18.85 -34.68
C PRO A 273 -26.76 18.18 -33.93
N ASP A 274 -25.52 18.61 -34.18
CA ASP A 274 -24.31 18.07 -33.59
C ASP A 274 -23.93 18.75 -32.26
N ALA A 275 -24.72 19.75 -31.83
CA ALA A 275 -24.45 20.47 -30.59
C ALA A 275 -24.78 19.61 -29.36
N PRO A 276 -23.90 19.57 -28.35
CA PRO A 276 -24.18 18.87 -27.12
C PRO A 276 -25.35 19.55 -26.36
N PRO A 277 -26.08 18.77 -25.53
CA PRO A 277 -27.00 19.31 -24.54
C PRO A 277 -26.36 20.40 -23.69
N THR A 278 -27.17 21.30 -23.13
CA THR A 278 -26.70 22.51 -22.40
C THR A 278 -25.65 22.22 -21.31
N GLY A 279 -25.73 21.09 -20.62
CA GLY A 279 -24.79 20.71 -19.56
C GLY A 279 -23.54 19.95 -20.02
N ASP A 280 -23.46 19.59 -21.31
CA ASP A 280 -22.36 18.77 -21.83
C ASP A 280 -21.30 19.62 -22.56
N LEU A 281 -21.65 20.85 -22.96
CA LEU A 281 -20.69 21.78 -23.58
C LEU A 281 -19.53 22.13 -22.64
N GLN A 282 -19.80 22.28 -21.35
CA GLN A 282 -18.80 22.57 -20.31
C GLN A 282 -17.82 21.40 -20.08
N LYS A 283 -18.10 20.22 -20.64
CA LYS A 283 -17.24 19.03 -20.56
C LYS A 283 -16.34 18.90 -21.78
N GLN A 284 -16.38 19.87 -22.70
CA GLN A 284 -15.60 19.84 -23.93
C GLN A 284 -14.48 20.87 -23.89
N VAL A 285 -13.30 20.45 -24.33
CA VAL A 285 -12.15 21.32 -24.58
C VAL A 285 -12.17 21.69 -26.04
N PHE A 286 -12.30 22.98 -26.30
CA PHE A 286 -12.40 23.48 -27.66
C PHE A 286 -11.02 23.78 -28.22
N VAL A 287 -10.63 23.05 -29.26
CA VAL A 287 -9.30 23.17 -29.89
C VAL A 287 -9.42 23.92 -31.22
N LEU A 288 -8.59 24.96 -31.32
CA LEU A 288 -8.61 25.93 -32.40
C LEU A 288 -7.33 25.88 -33.21
N ASN A 289 -7.48 25.49 -34.48
CA ASN A 289 -6.41 25.54 -35.47
C ASN A 289 -6.23 26.92 -36.13
N ASP A 290 -7.03 27.91 -35.74
CA ASP A 290 -6.89 29.31 -36.12
C ASP A 290 -6.85 30.22 -34.90
N ALA A 291 -6.28 31.42 -35.06
CA ALA A 291 -6.20 32.38 -33.96
C ALA A 291 -7.61 32.77 -33.50
N ILE A 292 -7.89 32.63 -32.20
CA ILE A 292 -9.16 33.05 -31.57
C ILE A 292 -9.50 34.53 -31.88
N GLY A 293 -8.53 35.35 -32.31
CA GLY A 293 -8.74 36.76 -32.64
C GLY A 293 -9.85 37.03 -33.65
N ALA A 294 -10.11 36.13 -34.61
CA ALA A 294 -11.27 36.25 -35.52
C ALA A 294 -12.59 35.91 -34.81
N LEU A 295 -12.55 35.00 -33.84
CA LEU A 295 -13.66 34.61 -32.98
C LEU A 295 -14.02 35.69 -31.96
N CYS A 296 -13.04 36.50 -31.55
CA CYS A 296 -13.19 37.60 -30.58
C CYS A 296 -13.50 38.97 -31.21
N ALA A 297 -13.82 39.03 -32.50
CA ALA A 297 -14.16 40.29 -33.15
C ALA A 297 -15.50 40.86 -32.63
N PRO A 298 -15.64 42.19 -32.44
CA PRO A 298 -16.90 42.79 -32.00
C PRO A 298 -18.09 42.40 -32.90
N GLY A 299 -19.17 41.88 -32.30
CA GLY A 299 -20.34 41.39 -33.04
C GLY A 299 -20.22 39.93 -33.54
N SER A 300 -19.16 39.22 -33.16
CA SER A 300 -19.03 37.78 -33.39
C SER A 300 -20.08 36.97 -32.62
N GLY A 301 -20.55 37.47 -31.46
CA GLY A 301 -21.54 36.78 -30.61
C GLY A 301 -21.01 35.54 -29.91
N MET A 302 -19.69 35.47 -29.66
CA MET A 302 -19.01 34.22 -29.29
C MET A 302 -18.29 34.25 -27.95
N SER A 303 -18.10 35.45 -27.37
CA SER A 303 -17.58 35.61 -26.01
C SER A 303 -18.48 34.96 -24.96
N GLU A 304 -19.76 34.74 -25.28
CA GLU A 304 -20.70 34.07 -24.39
C GLU A 304 -20.30 32.62 -24.09
N CYS A 305 -19.72 31.91 -25.08
CA CYS A 305 -19.28 30.52 -24.96
C CYS A 305 -17.97 30.36 -24.18
N PHE A 306 -17.27 31.47 -23.95
CA PHE A 306 -15.97 31.53 -23.26
C PHE A 306 -16.10 32.14 -21.87
N ASN A 307 -17.33 32.42 -21.44
CA ASN A 307 -17.63 33.01 -20.16
C ASN A 307 -18.20 31.95 -19.21
N ALA A 308 -17.46 31.59 -18.17
CA ALA A 308 -17.83 30.60 -17.15
C ALA A 308 -19.15 30.93 -16.41
N SER A 309 -19.62 32.18 -16.47
CA SER A 309 -20.91 32.58 -15.88
C SER A 309 -22.12 32.30 -16.78
N MET A 310 -21.91 31.96 -18.05
CA MET A 310 -22.99 31.69 -19.01
C MET A 310 -23.47 30.24 -18.90
N PRO A 311 -24.75 29.91 -19.14
CA PRO A 311 -25.23 28.53 -19.06
C PRO A 311 -24.68 27.58 -20.14
N ARG A 312 -24.12 28.13 -21.22
CA ARG A 312 -23.49 27.37 -22.31
C ARG A 312 -22.10 27.94 -22.54
N HIS A 313 -21.10 27.29 -21.96
CA HIS A 313 -19.69 27.59 -22.18
C HIS A 313 -18.89 26.30 -22.36
N PHE A 314 -17.71 26.41 -22.96
CA PHE A 314 -16.75 25.30 -23.03
C PHE A 314 -16.03 25.10 -21.68
N GLY A 315 -15.51 23.90 -21.46
CA GLY A 315 -14.73 23.58 -20.25
C GLY A 315 -13.35 24.19 -20.27
N ALA A 316 -12.69 24.20 -21.44
CA ALA A 316 -11.45 24.91 -21.68
C ALA A 316 -11.26 25.25 -23.17
N ILE A 317 -10.26 26.08 -23.47
CA ILE A 317 -9.89 26.43 -24.85
C ILE A 317 -8.40 26.19 -25.08
N ILE A 318 -8.07 25.59 -26.22
CA ILE A 318 -6.69 25.47 -26.71
C ILE A 318 -6.61 26.17 -28.06
N SER A 319 -5.63 27.05 -28.22
CA SER A 319 -5.35 27.72 -29.49
C SER A 319 -3.95 27.37 -29.98
N TYR A 320 -3.82 26.84 -31.18
CA TYR A 320 -2.52 26.54 -31.79
C TYR A 320 -1.69 27.79 -32.04
N LYS A 321 -2.35 28.95 -32.22
CA LYS A 321 -1.70 30.23 -32.44
C LYS A 321 -1.73 31.10 -31.19
N ASP A 322 -0.65 31.84 -31.00
CA ASP A 322 -0.57 32.93 -30.05
C ASP A 322 -1.46 34.12 -30.49
N LEU A 323 -1.82 34.98 -29.54
CA LEU A 323 -2.65 36.16 -29.75
C LEU A 323 -1.99 37.43 -29.27
N THR A 324 -2.36 38.53 -29.94
CA THR A 324 -2.03 39.86 -29.42
C THR A 324 -2.89 40.21 -28.20
N ALA A 325 -2.34 40.97 -27.26
CA ALA A 325 -3.05 41.43 -26.06
C ALA A 325 -4.38 42.16 -26.37
N GLY A 326 -4.47 42.85 -27.52
CA GLY A 326 -5.71 43.51 -27.96
C GLY A 326 -6.81 42.55 -28.41
N GLN A 327 -6.45 41.37 -28.94
CA GLN A 327 -7.41 40.33 -29.32
C GLN A 327 -7.95 39.60 -28.08
N MET A 328 -7.07 39.32 -27.12
CA MET A 328 -7.43 38.75 -25.82
C MET A 328 -8.44 39.62 -25.06
N ALA A 329 -8.16 40.93 -24.98
CA ALA A 329 -9.01 41.88 -24.26
C ALA A 329 -10.45 41.96 -24.82
N ASN A 330 -10.64 41.70 -26.11
CA ASN A 330 -11.96 41.73 -26.75
C ASN A 330 -12.80 40.47 -26.43
N CYS A 331 -12.17 39.35 -26.09
CA CYS A 331 -12.90 38.09 -25.88
C CYS A 331 -13.41 37.91 -24.45
N GLN A 332 -12.76 38.53 -23.47
CA GLN A 332 -13.10 38.41 -22.04
C GLN A 332 -13.26 36.95 -21.60
N ILE A 333 -12.28 36.10 -21.96
CA ILE A 333 -12.28 34.67 -21.61
C ILE A 333 -12.19 34.54 -20.09
N THR A 334 -13.14 33.81 -19.49
CA THR A 334 -13.13 33.51 -18.04
C THR A 334 -13.09 32.02 -17.74
N ILE A 335 -13.22 31.17 -18.76
CA ILE A 335 -12.95 29.72 -18.66
C ILE A 335 -11.45 29.44 -18.78
N PRO A 336 -10.95 28.28 -18.32
CA PRO A 336 -9.56 27.87 -18.53
C PRO A 336 -9.13 27.91 -20.01
N TRP A 337 -7.92 28.38 -20.29
CA TRP A 337 -7.43 28.47 -21.67
C TRP A 337 -5.90 28.43 -21.77
N ILE A 338 -5.41 28.02 -22.94
CA ILE A 338 -3.98 28.00 -23.31
C ILE A 338 -3.81 28.33 -24.81
N MET A 339 -2.68 28.96 -25.17
CA MET A 339 -2.40 29.39 -26.54
C MET A 339 -0.98 29.10 -26.99
N GLY A 340 -0.79 29.17 -28.30
CA GLY A 340 0.52 29.00 -28.94
C GLY A 340 1.05 27.59 -28.76
N THR A 341 0.17 26.60 -28.74
CA THR A 341 0.59 25.22 -28.44
C THR A 341 1.25 24.49 -29.59
N GLY A 342 1.31 25.11 -30.76
CA GLY A 342 1.60 24.41 -32.01
C GLY A 342 0.49 23.44 -32.38
N ASP A 343 0.72 22.69 -33.46
CA ASP A 343 -0.22 21.73 -34.04
C ASP A 343 -0.20 20.43 -33.22
N LEU A 344 -1.25 20.20 -32.43
CA LEU A 344 -1.33 19.06 -31.51
C LEU A 344 -2.13 17.87 -32.06
N ASP A 345 -2.89 18.01 -33.16
CA ASP A 345 -3.93 17.06 -33.58
C ASP A 345 -3.66 16.24 -34.88
N ASP A 346 -2.40 16.19 -35.38
CA ASP A 346 -1.99 15.50 -36.62
C ASP A 346 -2.91 15.75 -37.85
N ASP A 347 -3.63 16.87 -37.88
CA ASP A 347 -4.59 17.17 -38.95
C ASP A 347 -3.92 17.59 -40.27
N GLY A 348 -2.57 17.67 -40.28
CA GLY A 348 -1.74 18.00 -41.43
C GLY A 348 -1.94 19.43 -41.93
N ASN A 349 -2.44 20.33 -41.07
CA ASN A 349 -2.82 21.67 -41.46
C ASN A 349 -1.59 22.58 -41.60
N PRO A 350 -1.37 23.22 -42.77
CA PRO A 350 -0.22 24.10 -43.01
C PRO A 350 -0.27 25.42 -42.21
N TYR A 351 -1.29 25.60 -41.36
CA TYR A 351 -1.54 26.83 -40.62
C TYR A 351 -1.29 26.68 -39.10
N GLY A 352 -1.05 25.48 -38.57
CA GLY A 352 -0.51 25.28 -37.22
C GLY A 352 0.99 25.61 -37.18
N GLY A 353 1.49 26.13 -36.05
CA GLY A 353 2.94 26.16 -35.82
C GLY A 353 3.45 24.76 -35.54
N ASP A 354 4.73 24.47 -35.78
CA ASP A 354 5.30 23.20 -35.33
C ASP A 354 5.16 23.10 -33.79
N PRO A 355 4.72 21.96 -33.24
CA PRO A 355 4.69 21.75 -31.79
C PRO A 355 6.10 21.90 -31.22
N ASP A 356 6.18 22.43 -30.00
CA ASP A 356 7.46 22.54 -29.31
C ASP A 356 8.07 21.13 -29.12
N PRO A 357 9.27 20.85 -29.67
CA PRO A 357 9.90 19.53 -29.54
C PRO A 357 10.12 19.09 -28.10
N GLU A 358 10.24 20.03 -27.15
CA GLU A 358 10.45 19.74 -25.73
C GLU A 358 9.16 19.35 -25.00
N CYS A 359 8.01 19.69 -25.59
CA CYS A 359 6.70 19.50 -24.99
C CYS A 359 5.88 18.36 -25.58
N PHE A 360 6.40 17.68 -26.60
CA PHE A 360 5.68 16.63 -27.32
C PHE A 360 6.27 15.25 -27.04
N ASN A 361 5.50 14.37 -26.38
CA ASN A 361 5.93 13.01 -26.06
C ASN A 361 5.33 11.92 -26.98
N GLY A 362 5.11 12.27 -28.26
CA GLY A 362 4.88 11.27 -29.31
C GLY A 362 3.42 10.86 -29.55
N SER A 363 2.43 11.53 -28.95
CA SER A 363 1.00 11.25 -29.17
C SER A 363 0.26 12.54 -29.54
N PHE A 364 -0.46 12.52 -30.66
CA PHE A 364 -1.33 13.61 -31.10
C PHE A 364 -2.72 13.46 -30.49
N ILE A 365 -3.44 14.57 -30.33
CA ILE A 365 -4.81 14.58 -29.82
C ILE A 365 -5.80 14.35 -30.96
N GLU A 366 -6.79 13.49 -30.77
CA GLU A 366 -7.88 13.26 -31.71
C GLU A 366 -9.21 13.79 -31.14
N SER A 367 -10.22 13.94 -32.01
CA SER A 367 -11.58 14.27 -31.57
C SER A 367 -12.12 13.21 -30.61
N GLY A 368 -12.65 13.65 -29.46
CA GLY A 368 -13.14 12.77 -28.41
C GLY A 368 -12.10 12.34 -27.37
N ASP A 369 -10.82 12.63 -27.57
CA ASP A 369 -9.79 12.35 -26.57
C ASP A 369 -10.05 13.13 -25.27
N CYS A 370 -9.72 12.53 -24.13
CA CYS A 370 -9.72 13.21 -22.86
C CYS A 370 -8.42 13.99 -22.71
N ILE A 371 -8.51 15.32 -22.62
CA ILE A 371 -7.35 16.17 -22.39
C ILE A 371 -7.57 17.14 -21.24
N MET A 372 -6.46 17.63 -20.72
CA MET A 372 -6.40 18.60 -19.65
C MET A 372 -5.49 19.74 -20.03
N VAL A 373 -5.91 20.96 -19.71
CA VAL A 373 -5.10 22.17 -19.73
C VAL A 373 -4.73 22.53 -18.28
N LEU A 374 -3.44 22.67 -18.02
CA LEU A 374 -2.90 23.13 -16.76
C LEU A 374 -2.13 24.43 -16.99
N SER A 375 -2.66 25.54 -16.46
CA SER A 375 -1.95 26.83 -16.44
C SER A 375 -1.59 27.18 -15.00
N VAL A 376 -0.30 27.21 -14.68
CA VAL A 376 0.20 27.60 -13.36
C VAL A 376 0.88 28.96 -13.48
N GLU A 377 0.09 30.03 -13.31
CA GLU A 377 0.56 31.42 -13.46
C GLU A 377 1.76 31.75 -12.55
N ALA A 378 1.85 31.11 -11.38
CA ALA A 378 2.97 31.32 -10.45
C ALA A 378 4.33 30.90 -11.03
N CYS A 379 4.33 30.04 -12.05
CA CYS A 379 5.52 29.42 -12.61
C CYS A 379 5.61 29.60 -14.14
N ASP A 380 4.74 30.41 -14.73
CA ASP A 380 4.68 30.66 -16.18
C ASP A 380 4.57 29.37 -17.02
N MET A 381 3.83 28.38 -16.48
CA MET A 381 3.65 27.07 -17.09
C MET A 381 2.30 26.90 -17.74
N TYR A 382 2.29 26.40 -18.96
CA TYR A 382 1.08 26.13 -19.70
C TYR A 382 1.23 24.79 -20.43
N TYR A 383 0.58 23.75 -19.90
CA TYR A 383 0.67 22.39 -20.42
C TYR A 383 -0.69 21.84 -20.84
N VAL A 384 -0.65 20.96 -21.84
CA VAL A 384 -1.74 20.09 -22.23
C VAL A 384 -1.33 18.66 -21.93
N PHE A 385 -2.14 17.95 -21.15
CA PHE A 385 -1.94 16.54 -20.81
C PHE A 385 -3.04 15.69 -21.41
N PHE A 386 -2.71 14.45 -21.77
CA PHE A 386 -3.70 13.39 -21.92
C PHE A 386 -4.25 13.06 -20.54
N GLY A 387 -5.55 13.27 -20.37
CA GLY A 387 -6.25 12.89 -19.16
C GLY A 387 -6.69 11.43 -19.22
N TYR A 388 -7.01 10.89 -18.06
CA TYR A 388 -7.53 9.53 -17.90
C TYR A 388 -9.04 9.59 -17.84
N TYR A 389 -9.71 8.60 -18.40
CA TYR A 389 -11.14 8.49 -18.17
C TYR A 389 -11.37 8.03 -16.73
N SER A 390 -12.40 8.55 -16.07
CA SER A 390 -12.75 8.06 -14.73
C SER A 390 -13.14 6.57 -14.71
N THR A 391 -13.43 5.97 -15.87
CA THR A 391 -13.59 4.50 -16.05
C THR A 391 -12.29 3.72 -15.95
N ASP A 392 -11.13 4.35 -16.16
CA ASP A 392 -9.82 3.70 -16.18
C ASP A 392 -9.21 3.59 -14.78
N ILE A 393 -9.85 4.19 -13.78
CA ILE A 393 -9.41 4.15 -12.39
C ILE A 393 -9.50 2.72 -11.88
N ASN A 394 -8.39 2.24 -11.33
CA ASN A 394 -8.36 0.93 -10.71
C ASN A 394 -9.03 0.98 -9.32
N THR A 395 -10.32 0.68 -9.29
CA THR A 395 -11.12 0.63 -8.06
C THR A 395 -10.94 -0.69 -7.29
N SER A 396 -10.25 -1.68 -7.84
CA SER A 396 -10.08 -3.00 -7.19
C SER A 396 -9.06 -3.01 -6.05
N CYS A 397 -8.21 -1.98 -5.98
CA CYS A 397 -7.10 -1.87 -5.04
C CYS A 397 -7.51 -1.30 -3.68
N TYR A 398 -6.84 -1.78 -2.64
CA TYR A 398 -6.92 -1.24 -1.29
C TYR A 398 -5.58 -0.65 -0.89
N TYR A 399 -5.65 0.36 -0.02
CA TYR A 399 -4.52 1.07 0.56
C TYR A 399 -4.65 1.11 2.08
N VAL A 400 -3.53 1.28 2.78
CA VAL A 400 -3.54 1.54 4.23
C VAL A 400 -4.21 2.89 4.46
N SER A 401 -5.12 2.99 5.42
CA SER A 401 -5.74 4.26 5.80
C SER A 401 -5.01 4.92 6.97
N ASP A 402 -4.52 6.13 6.73
CA ASP A 402 -3.59 6.88 7.57
C ASP A 402 -3.79 8.41 7.45
N ILE A 403 -4.99 8.82 7.02
CA ILE A 403 -5.37 10.22 6.84
C ILE A 403 -5.38 11.02 8.15
N GLU A 404 -5.73 10.36 9.26
CA GLU A 404 -5.84 11.00 10.56
C GLU A 404 -4.47 11.40 11.11
N GLU A 405 -3.44 10.58 10.87
CA GLU A 405 -2.09 10.80 11.35
C GLU A 405 -1.32 11.83 10.51
N TYR A 406 -1.53 11.86 9.18
CA TYR A 406 -0.62 12.55 8.26
C TYR A 406 -1.27 13.65 7.41
N TYR A 407 -2.55 13.53 7.06
CA TYR A 407 -3.11 14.33 5.95
C TYR A 407 -4.20 15.32 6.39
N ASN A 408 -4.88 15.11 7.51
CA ASN A 408 -5.84 16.08 8.05
C ASN A 408 -5.22 17.47 8.32
N GLN A 409 -3.94 17.52 8.67
CA GLN A 409 -3.23 18.79 8.95
C GLN A 409 -3.10 19.69 7.71
N GLU A 410 -3.08 19.10 6.52
CA GLU A 410 -3.00 19.82 5.24
C GLU A 410 -4.36 20.46 4.88
N CYS A 411 -5.45 20.00 5.52
CA CYS A 411 -6.83 20.41 5.24
C CYS A 411 -7.54 20.96 6.49
N PRO A 412 -7.25 22.21 6.94
CA PRO A 412 -7.72 22.71 8.24
C PRO A 412 -9.24 22.80 8.42
N SER A 413 -10.00 22.75 7.32
CA SER A 413 -11.46 22.81 7.30
C SER A 413 -12.13 21.45 7.49
N VAL A 414 -11.38 20.34 7.46
CA VAL A 414 -11.90 18.97 7.49
C VAL A 414 -11.10 18.14 8.49
N ASN A 415 -11.79 17.32 9.29
CA ASN A 415 -11.15 16.37 10.20
C ASN A 415 -11.81 15.02 10.01
N LEU A 416 -11.16 14.14 9.24
CA LEU A 416 -11.69 12.82 8.89
C LEU A 416 -10.96 11.73 9.68
N SER A 417 -11.69 10.68 10.05
CA SER A 417 -11.09 9.51 10.69
C SER A 417 -10.56 8.54 9.64
N ASN A 418 -9.59 7.72 10.04
CA ASN A 418 -9.11 6.62 9.21
C ASN A 418 -10.24 5.66 8.82
N GLY A 419 -10.08 5.05 7.65
CA GLY A 419 -10.93 4.00 7.12
C GLY A 419 -10.94 2.75 8.00
N PRO A 420 -12.04 1.98 7.98
CA PRO A 420 -12.27 0.88 8.90
C PRO A 420 -11.30 -0.28 8.65
N CYS A 421 -10.80 -0.88 9.73
CA CYS A 421 -10.05 -2.14 9.65
C CYS A 421 -10.97 -3.32 9.28
N PHE A 422 -10.40 -4.50 9.03
CA PHE A 422 -11.18 -5.70 8.69
C PHE A 422 -12.31 -6.02 9.69
N PHE A 423 -12.02 -5.90 11.00
CA PHE A 423 -13.02 -6.15 12.05
C PHE A 423 -14.10 -5.07 12.09
N ASP A 424 -13.74 -3.80 11.87
CA ASP A 424 -14.72 -2.71 11.73
C ASP A 424 -15.65 -2.94 10.53
N ARG A 425 -15.11 -3.42 9.40
CA ARG A 425 -15.91 -3.75 8.22
C ARG A 425 -16.89 -4.90 8.49
N LEU A 426 -16.48 -5.94 9.24
CA LEU A 426 -17.39 -7.00 9.71
C LEU A 426 -18.43 -6.49 10.71
N ASP A 427 -18.06 -5.50 11.52
CA ASP A 427 -18.93 -4.85 12.49
C ASP A 427 -19.83 -3.77 11.85
N GLY A 428 -19.70 -3.51 10.55
CA GLY A 428 -20.44 -2.46 9.84
C GLY A 428 -20.10 -1.05 10.32
N ASN A 429 -18.91 -0.83 10.87
CA ASN A 429 -18.41 0.50 11.18
C ASN A 429 -17.75 1.09 9.93
N LEU A 430 -18.08 2.35 9.63
CA LEU A 430 -17.52 3.08 8.50
C LEU A 430 -16.20 3.80 8.84
N ASN A 431 -15.81 3.89 10.11
CA ASN A 431 -14.57 4.52 10.53
C ASN A 431 -13.80 3.55 11.43
N LEU A 432 -12.49 3.74 11.52
CA LEU A 432 -11.62 2.97 12.39
C LEU A 432 -11.99 3.15 13.86
N SER A 433 -12.34 2.07 14.55
CA SER A 433 -12.73 2.13 15.97
C SER A 433 -11.53 2.21 16.90
N GLU A 434 -11.60 3.09 17.91
CA GLU A 434 -10.61 3.18 19.00
C GLU A 434 -10.36 1.83 19.68
N LYS A 435 -11.40 0.97 19.75
CA LYS A 435 -11.32 -0.39 20.29
C LYS A 435 -10.21 -1.20 19.61
N TYR A 436 -10.24 -1.30 18.28
CA TYR A 436 -9.30 -2.11 17.51
C TYR A 436 -7.91 -1.48 17.46
N VAL A 437 -7.84 -0.14 17.41
CA VAL A 437 -6.58 0.60 17.51
C VAL A 437 -5.89 0.31 18.85
N LYS A 438 -6.63 0.35 19.95
CA LYS A 438 -6.09 0.05 21.28
C LYS A 438 -5.58 -1.38 21.38
N GLN A 439 -6.35 -2.36 20.91
CA GLN A 439 -5.92 -3.78 20.91
C GLN A 439 -4.65 -4.01 20.09
N ALA A 440 -4.58 -3.45 18.88
CA ALA A 440 -3.41 -3.57 18.01
C ALA A 440 -2.18 -2.87 18.60
N ASN A 441 -2.37 -1.70 19.22
CA ASN A 441 -1.27 -0.96 19.85
C ASN A 441 -0.76 -1.65 21.12
N GLU A 442 -1.65 -2.15 21.98
CA GLU A 442 -1.27 -2.89 23.20
C GLU A 442 -0.56 -4.21 22.88
N THR A 443 -0.92 -4.87 21.77
CA THR A 443 -0.37 -6.19 21.41
C THR A 443 0.85 -6.11 20.50
N PHE A 444 0.84 -5.21 19.51
CA PHE A 444 1.85 -5.16 18.44
C PHE A 444 2.52 -3.78 18.28
N GLY A 445 2.09 -2.76 19.02
CA GLY A 445 2.68 -1.42 18.97
C GLY A 445 2.41 -0.68 17.65
N THR A 446 1.27 -0.93 17.01
CA THR A 446 0.86 -0.26 15.76
C THR A 446 -0.57 0.24 15.83
N THR A 447 -0.83 1.35 15.14
CA THR A 447 -2.17 1.95 14.96
C THR A 447 -2.63 1.89 13.50
N SER A 448 -1.72 1.62 12.55
CA SER A 448 -1.98 1.55 11.11
C SER A 448 -2.62 0.21 10.73
N ILE A 449 -3.90 0.06 11.06
CA ILE A 449 -4.71 -1.14 10.80
C ILE A 449 -5.93 -0.88 9.90
N GLY A 450 -6.23 0.40 9.63
CA GLY A 450 -7.29 0.79 8.72
C GLY A 450 -6.94 0.50 7.27
N ILE A 451 -7.96 0.20 6.47
CA ILE A 451 -7.82 0.06 5.02
C ILE A 451 -8.89 0.91 4.33
N GLU A 452 -8.60 1.35 3.11
CA GLU A 452 -9.49 2.12 2.25
C GLU A 452 -9.35 1.68 0.79
N SER A 453 -10.35 1.97 -0.04
CA SER A 453 -10.34 1.68 -1.47
C SER A 453 -11.21 2.68 -2.23
N PHE A 454 -11.23 2.62 -3.57
CA PHE A 454 -12.17 3.43 -4.36
C PHE A 454 -13.46 2.69 -4.69
N VAL A 455 -14.58 3.42 -4.72
CA VAL A 455 -15.89 2.94 -5.15
C VAL A 455 -15.96 2.90 -6.68
N ASP A 456 -16.41 1.78 -7.23
CA ASP A 456 -16.77 1.69 -8.64
C ASP A 456 -18.19 2.21 -8.86
N ILE A 457 -18.28 3.52 -9.12
CA ILE A 457 -19.56 4.19 -9.37
C ILE A 457 -20.31 3.60 -10.58
N TYR A 458 -19.60 3.08 -11.57
CA TYR A 458 -20.20 2.48 -12.76
C TYR A 458 -20.87 1.15 -12.44
N THR A 459 -20.23 0.34 -11.59
CA THR A 459 -20.84 -0.88 -11.06
C THR A 459 -22.08 -0.55 -10.24
N LEU A 460 -22.06 0.48 -9.39
CA LEU A 460 -23.25 0.90 -8.64
C LEU A 460 -24.38 1.36 -9.56
N TYR A 461 -24.07 2.14 -10.59
CA TYR A 461 -25.04 2.62 -11.56
C TYR A 461 -25.70 1.46 -12.31
N ASN A 462 -24.91 0.46 -12.71
CA ASN A 462 -25.43 -0.75 -13.34
C ASN A 462 -26.35 -1.54 -12.38
N MET A 463 -25.97 -1.68 -11.11
CA MET A 463 -26.82 -2.32 -10.11
C MET A 463 -28.14 -1.57 -9.90
N LYS A 464 -28.10 -0.24 -9.82
CA LYS A 464 -29.30 0.59 -9.75
C LYS A 464 -30.22 0.37 -10.96
N ASN A 465 -29.67 0.29 -12.17
CA ASN A 465 -30.43 0.02 -13.39
C ASN A 465 -31.04 -1.40 -13.44
N LEU A 466 -30.41 -2.36 -12.76
CA LEU A 466 -30.94 -3.72 -12.57
C LEU A 466 -32.03 -3.79 -11.48
N GLY A 467 -32.36 -2.67 -10.83
CA GLY A 467 -33.42 -2.57 -9.82
C GLY A 467 -32.97 -2.84 -8.39
N TYR A 468 -31.66 -2.82 -8.11
CA TYR A 468 -31.15 -2.84 -6.75
C TYR A 468 -31.33 -1.46 -6.10
N ASP A 469 -31.59 -1.46 -4.79
CA ASP A 469 -31.73 -0.25 -3.98
C ASP A 469 -30.35 0.32 -3.64
N VAL A 470 -29.74 1.00 -4.62
CA VAL A 470 -28.40 1.59 -4.50
C VAL A 470 -28.47 3.08 -4.81
N VAL A 471 -27.90 3.90 -3.92
CA VAL A 471 -27.78 5.34 -4.11
C VAL A 471 -26.47 5.64 -4.83
N VAL A 472 -26.59 6.26 -6.01
CA VAL A 472 -25.44 6.75 -6.78
C VAL A 472 -25.44 8.27 -6.72
N ASN A 473 -24.39 8.84 -6.15
CA ASN A 473 -24.19 10.27 -6.06
C ASN A 473 -22.85 10.66 -6.69
N SER A 474 -22.90 11.48 -7.72
CA SER A 474 -21.70 11.91 -8.45
C SER A 474 -20.84 12.88 -7.65
N THR A 475 -21.34 13.54 -6.59
CA THR A 475 -20.60 14.56 -5.84
C THR A 475 -19.85 14.03 -4.62
N TYR A 476 -19.95 12.73 -4.31
CA TYR A 476 -19.29 12.15 -3.14
C TYR A 476 -17.85 11.77 -3.45
N SER A 477 -17.00 11.81 -2.42
CA SER A 477 -15.63 11.27 -2.50
C SER A 477 -15.72 9.80 -2.87
N TRP A 478 -14.92 9.38 -3.85
CA TRP A 478 -14.88 7.99 -4.32
C TRP A 478 -14.19 7.06 -3.33
N VAL A 479 -13.66 7.56 -2.22
CA VAL A 479 -13.12 6.73 -1.14
C VAL A 479 -14.25 5.94 -0.48
N ASP A 480 -14.14 4.61 -0.43
CA ASP A 480 -15.19 3.66 -0.07
C ASP A 480 -15.96 4.04 1.20
N TYR A 481 -15.27 4.11 2.32
CA TYR A 481 -15.88 4.34 3.61
C TYR A 481 -16.45 5.77 3.76
N LEU A 482 -15.93 6.74 3.00
CA LEU A 482 -16.41 8.12 2.97
C LEU A 482 -17.63 8.30 2.05
N TYR A 483 -17.65 7.58 0.94
CA TYR A 483 -18.77 7.56 0.00
C TYR A 483 -20.05 7.14 0.72
N TRP A 484 -19.99 6.09 1.54
CA TRP A 484 -21.12 5.60 2.35
C TRP A 484 -21.50 6.55 3.51
N GLN A 485 -20.61 7.47 3.88
CA GLN A 485 -20.89 8.54 4.85
C GLN A 485 -21.43 9.81 4.20
N ASN A 486 -21.65 9.81 2.88
CA ASN A 486 -22.09 10.98 2.10
C ASN A 486 -21.12 12.16 2.16
N VAL A 487 -19.81 11.89 2.30
CA VAL A 487 -18.77 12.93 2.30
C VAL A 487 -18.56 13.42 0.86
N THR A 488 -18.64 14.73 0.67
CA THR A 488 -18.45 15.36 -0.64
C THR A 488 -16.96 15.41 -1.03
N GLY A 489 -16.68 15.16 -2.29
CA GLY A 489 -15.36 15.35 -2.90
C GLY A 489 -15.37 16.46 -3.95
N CYS A 490 -14.20 16.73 -4.52
CA CYS A 490 -14.00 17.64 -5.63
C CYS A 490 -13.33 16.93 -6.81
N ASP A 491 -13.64 17.40 -8.01
CA ASP A 491 -13.19 16.77 -9.26
C ASP A 491 -11.66 16.73 -9.29
N VAL A 492 -11.11 15.52 -9.48
CA VAL A 492 -9.67 15.31 -9.54
C VAL A 492 -9.15 15.79 -10.89
N VAL A 493 -8.11 16.62 -10.81
CA VAL A 493 -7.41 17.17 -11.96
C VAL A 493 -6.53 16.07 -12.57
N GLY A 494 -6.84 15.73 -13.82
CA GLY A 494 -6.16 14.71 -14.61
C GLY A 494 -7.13 13.65 -15.10
N TYR A 495 -8.38 13.68 -14.63
CA TYR A 495 -9.42 12.72 -14.95
C TYR A 495 -10.59 13.42 -15.65
N CYS A 496 -10.97 12.93 -16.83
CA CYS A 496 -12.21 13.37 -17.47
C CYS A 496 -13.41 12.60 -16.92
N GLU A 497 -14.52 13.32 -16.84
CA GLU A 497 -15.83 12.76 -16.57
C GLU A 497 -16.24 11.79 -17.69
N ALA A 498 -16.71 10.60 -17.35
CA ALA A 498 -17.33 9.66 -18.29
C ALA A 498 -18.72 9.27 -17.78
N ASP A 499 -19.71 9.12 -18.67
CA ASP A 499 -21.12 8.81 -18.36
C ASP A 499 -21.77 9.66 -17.24
N ASN A 500 -21.36 10.92 -17.13
CA ASN A 500 -21.75 11.88 -16.09
C ASN A 500 -21.11 11.70 -14.69
N TYR A 501 -20.00 10.97 -14.61
CA TYR A 501 -19.28 10.70 -13.36
C TYR A 501 -17.82 11.16 -13.44
N SER A 502 -17.50 12.19 -12.65
CA SER A 502 -16.14 12.65 -12.42
C SER A 502 -15.52 11.91 -11.25
N PHE A 503 -14.20 11.68 -11.33
CA PHE A 503 -13.45 11.15 -10.20
C PHE A 503 -13.35 12.21 -9.13
N ASN A 504 -13.89 11.93 -7.94
CA ASN A 504 -13.97 12.89 -6.86
C ASN A 504 -13.21 12.43 -5.63
N LEU A 505 -12.39 13.32 -5.07
CA LEU A 505 -11.67 13.09 -3.82
C LEU A 505 -11.91 14.24 -2.85
N ASP A 506 -11.95 13.92 -1.57
CA ASP A 506 -11.86 14.92 -0.50
C ASP A 506 -10.42 15.41 -0.32
N CYS A 507 -10.27 16.54 0.37
CA CYS A 507 -8.99 17.23 0.55
C CYS A 507 -7.89 16.32 1.17
N PRO A 508 -8.10 15.64 2.33
CA PRO A 508 -7.07 14.75 2.88
C PRO A 508 -6.60 13.66 1.90
N HIS A 509 -7.52 13.06 1.15
CA HIS A 509 -7.16 12.03 0.17
C HIS A 509 -6.50 12.58 -1.10
N ALA A 510 -6.85 13.81 -1.52
CA ALA A 510 -6.11 14.51 -2.56
C ALA A 510 -4.63 14.65 -2.19
N HIS A 511 -4.34 15.08 -0.95
CA HIS A 511 -2.97 15.17 -0.43
C HIS A 511 -2.29 13.80 -0.32
N LYS A 512 -3.00 12.80 0.19
CA LYS A 512 -2.48 11.44 0.32
C LYS A 512 -2.03 10.84 -1.00
N TYR A 513 -2.86 10.99 -2.04
CA TYR A 513 -2.58 10.43 -3.36
C TYR A 513 -1.76 11.38 -4.24
N ASN A 514 -1.39 12.56 -3.72
CA ASN A 514 -0.68 13.60 -4.46
C ASN A 514 -1.39 13.98 -5.77
N LEU A 515 -2.72 14.17 -5.69
CA LEU A 515 -3.57 14.50 -6.82
C LEU A 515 -4.20 15.88 -6.58
N ASP A 516 -4.05 16.79 -7.54
CA ASP A 516 -4.78 18.06 -7.47
C ASP A 516 -6.28 17.82 -7.68
N THR A 517 -7.10 18.68 -7.09
CA THR A 517 -8.55 18.72 -7.29
C THR A 517 -8.99 20.13 -7.71
N SER A 518 -10.21 20.26 -8.20
CA SER A 518 -10.79 21.56 -8.56
C SER A 518 -10.94 22.51 -7.37
N CYS A 519 -10.86 22.00 -6.15
CA CYS A 519 -10.98 22.77 -4.91
C CYS A 519 -9.63 23.02 -4.22
N ASP A 520 -8.61 22.24 -4.54
CA ASP A 520 -7.35 22.23 -3.81
C ASP A 520 -6.19 21.73 -4.68
N MET A 521 -5.08 22.48 -4.70
CA MET A 521 -3.90 22.15 -5.50
C MET A 521 -2.81 21.60 -4.59
N VAL A 522 -2.56 20.29 -4.71
CA VAL A 522 -1.62 19.55 -3.87
C VAL A 522 -0.20 19.70 -4.39
N THR A 523 -0.03 19.73 -5.71
CA THR A 523 1.27 19.94 -6.35
C THR A 523 1.60 21.43 -6.39
N SER A 524 2.69 21.81 -5.72
CA SER A 524 3.45 22.99 -6.12
C SER A 524 4.03 22.73 -7.51
N CYS A 525 4.01 23.75 -8.38
CA CYS A 525 4.47 23.77 -9.76
C CYS A 525 5.18 22.49 -10.26
N PRO A 526 4.65 21.78 -11.28
CA PRO A 526 5.40 20.71 -11.93
C PRO A 526 6.84 21.14 -12.24
N ILE A 527 7.75 20.31 -11.75
CA ILE A 527 9.20 20.40 -11.49
C ILE A 527 10.12 21.22 -12.45
N CYS A 528 9.67 21.74 -13.59
CA CYS A 528 10.32 22.80 -14.40
C CYS A 528 9.24 23.37 -15.37
N PRO A 529 9.15 24.68 -15.77
CA PRO A 529 10.15 25.66 -16.19
C PRO A 529 9.85 27.12 -15.72
N ASN A 530 10.33 27.57 -14.56
CA ASN A 530 10.05 28.94 -14.08
C ASN A 530 11.12 29.99 -14.51
N GLY A 531 12.05 29.59 -15.37
CA GLY A 531 13.19 30.38 -15.85
C GLY A 531 14.28 30.59 -14.79
N LYS A 532 14.25 29.88 -13.66
CA LYS A 532 15.24 29.97 -12.58
C LYS A 532 15.56 28.58 -12.03
N CYS A 533 16.83 28.21 -12.12
CA CYS A 533 17.33 27.01 -11.49
C CYS A 533 17.23 27.04 -9.95
N GLU A 534 16.20 26.40 -9.38
CA GLU A 534 15.88 26.34 -7.95
C GLU A 534 16.27 24.98 -7.29
N VAL A 535 16.08 24.86 -5.98
CA VAL A 535 16.53 23.70 -5.19
C VAL A 535 15.71 22.45 -5.57
N GLY A 536 16.36 21.49 -6.22
CA GLY A 536 15.73 20.26 -6.74
C GLY A 536 15.78 20.13 -8.26
N GLU A 537 16.12 21.22 -8.96
CA GLU A 537 16.27 21.26 -10.41
C GLU A 537 17.71 20.92 -10.84
N ASN A 538 17.90 20.43 -12.06
CA ASN A 538 19.23 20.09 -12.57
C ASN A 538 19.33 20.28 -14.09
N TYR A 539 20.56 20.37 -14.62
CA TYR A 539 20.82 20.61 -16.04
C TYR A 539 20.28 19.52 -16.99
N VAL A 540 19.95 18.33 -16.47
CA VAL A 540 19.46 17.19 -17.27
C VAL A 540 17.93 17.16 -17.33
N ASN A 541 17.26 17.49 -16.23
CA ASN A 541 15.81 17.43 -16.10
C ASN A 541 15.14 18.80 -16.35
N CYS A 542 15.85 19.90 -16.12
CA CYS A 542 15.37 21.28 -16.30
C CYS A 542 16.38 22.14 -17.10
N PRO A 543 16.73 21.77 -18.33
CA PRO A 543 17.73 22.47 -19.14
C PRO A 543 17.36 23.94 -19.43
N GLU A 544 16.07 24.24 -19.60
CA GLU A 544 15.58 25.60 -19.87
C GLU A 544 15.78 26.57 -18.68
N ASP A 545 15.63 26.10 -17.45
CA ASP A 545 15.75 26.92 -16.22
C ASP A 545 17.20 27.06 -15.73
N CYS A 546 18.02 26.04 -15.98
CA CYS A 546 19.41 25.97 -15.54
C CYS A 546 20.42 26.40 -16.62
N GLY A 547 19.96 26.56 -17.87
CA GLY A 547 20.70 27.09 -19.01
C GLY A 547 21.34 26.02 -19.90
N ASP A 548 21.30 26.24 -21.23
CA ASP A 548 21.77 25.34 -22.29
C ASP A 548 23.26 24.95 -22.21
N GLU A 549 24.08 25.78 -21.56
CA GLU A 549 25.52 25.56 -21.44
C GLU A 549 25.90 25.31 -19.98
N CYS A 550 25.70 24.07 -19.52
CA CYS A 550 26.38 23.61 -18.31
C CYS A 550 27.91 23.79 -18.47
N PRO A 551 28.59 24.50 -17.56
CA PRO A 551 30.02 24.73 -17.67
C PRO A 551 30.81 23.42 -17.67
N ALA A 552 31.76 23.28 -18.59
CA ALA A 552 32.61 22.10 -18.67
C ALA A 552 33.36 21.89 -17.34
N GLY A 553 33.13 20.73 -16.71
CA GLY A 553 33.66 20.40 -15.39
C GLY A 553 32.68 20.60 -14.24
N CYS A 554 31.41 20.90 -14.50
CA CYS A 554 30.35 20.92 -13.51
C CYS A 554 29.52 19.62 -13.50
N PRO A 555 28.99 19.21 -12.33
CA PRO A 555 28.00 18.15 -12.25
C PRO A 555 26.70 18.63 -12.92
N GLY A 556 26.12 17.78 -13.77
CA GLY A 556 24.89 18.04 -14.52
C GLY A 556 23.65 17.46 -13.87
N ALA A 557 23.78 16.27 -13.29
CA ALA A 557 22.74 15.60 -12.53
C ALA A 557 23.33 14.75 -11.42
N VAL A 558 22.54 14.53 -10.38
CA VAL A 558 22.88 13.65 -9.27
C VAL A 558 21.71 12.74 -8.96
N ALA A 559 21.99 11.46 -8.75
CA ALA A 559 21.01 10.46 -8.35
C ALA A 559 21.39 9.94 -6.98
N LEU A 560 20.47 10.01 -6.02
CA LEU A 560 20.64 9.40 -4.71
C LEU A 560 19.71 8.19 -4.62
N THR A 561 20.30 7.02 -4.42
CA THR A 561 19.56 5.77 -4.18
C THR A 561 19.89 5.24 -2.81
N ASP A 562 18.92 4.62 -2.16
CA ASP A 562 19.08 3.99 -0.87
C ASP A 562 18.49 2.58 -0.84
N CYS A 563 19.16 1.71 -0.08
CA CYS A 563 18.74 0.32 0.09
C CYS A 563 19.21 -0.22 1.44
N LYS A 564 18.56 -1.26 1.94
CA LYS A 564 18.86 -1.87 3.24
C LYS A 564 19.93 -2.96 3.12
N LYS A 565 20.84 -3.03 4.09
CA LYS A 565 21.92 -4.00 4.24
C LYS A 565 21.95 -4.65 5.62
N ASP A 566 22.64 -5.80 5.68
CA ASP A 566 23.01 -6.52 6.90
C ASP A 566 21.81 -6.78 7.85
N PRO A 567 20.86 -7.65 7.46
CA PRO A 567 19.72 -7.98 8.31
C PRO A 567 20.20 -8.66 9.61
N SER A 568 20.04 -7.96 10.73
CA SER A 568 19.99 -8.59 12.06
C SER A 568 18.53 -8.59 12.52
N ALA A 569 18.12 -9.53 13.37
CA ALA A 569 16.72 -9.93 13.58
C ALA A 569 15.65 -8.83 13.73
N ASN A 570 16.00 -7.58 14.08
CA ASN A 570 15.11 -6.41 14.02
C ASN A 570 15.82 -5.08 13.65
N LYS A 571 17.03 -5.12 13.09
CA LYS A 571 17.78 -3.91 12.74
C LYS A 571 18.47 -4.05 11.39
N TYR A 572 18.42 -2.98 10.61
CA TYR A 572 19.05 -2.87 9.30
C TYR A 572 20.07 -1.72 9.31
N LYS A 573 21.04 -1.80 8.40
CA LYS A 573 21.80 -0.62 7.97
C LYS A 573 21.18 -0.11 6.67
N VAL A 574 21.31 1.18 6.39
CA VAL A 574 20.99 1.76 5.09
C VAL A 574 22.28 2.14 4.41
N GLU A 575 22.42 1.75 3.15
CA GLU A 575 23.46 2.27 2.28
C GLU A 575 22.84 3.28 1.33
N TYR A 576 23.37 4.50 1.38
CA TYR A 576 23.12 5.55 0.41
C TYR A 576 24.20 5.51 -0.65
N THR A 577 23.80 5.45 -1.90
CA THR A 577 24.68 5.57 -3.07
C THR A 577 24.31 6.83 -3.83
N LEU A 578 25.25 7.76 -3.91
CA LEU A 578 25.17 8.96 -4.73
C LEU A 578 25.95 8.73 -6.02
N THR A 579 25.25 8.85 -7.14
CA THR A 579 25.83 8.86 -8.48
C THR A 579 25.81 10.26 -9.06
N VAL A 580 26.96 10.73 -9.54
CA VAL A 580 27.17 12.06 -10.08
C VAL A 580 27.48 11.95 -11.57
N PHE A 581 26.68 12.64 -12.37
CA PHE A 581 26.84 12.73 -13.81
C PHE A 581 27.31 14.12 -14.19
N ASN A 582 28.19 14.22 -15.17
CA ASN A 582 28.46 15.49 -15.85
C ASN A 582 27.28 15.84 -16.78
N CYS A 583 27.43 16.94 -17.49
CA CYS A 583 26.41 17.48 -18.37
C CYS A 583 26.30 16.77 -19.74
N THR A 584 27.12 15.76 -20.00
CA THR A 584 26.97 14.84 -21.15
C THR A 584 26.34 13.50 -20.74
N GLY A 585 25.97 13.34 -19.46
CA GLY A 585 25.45 12.10 -18.90
C GLY A 585 26.52 11.07 -18.54
N ASP A 586 27.81 11.41 -18.64
CA ASP A 586 28.91 10.55 -18.21
C ASP A 586 29.19 10.71 -16.71
N LEU A 587 29.68 9.66 -16.06
CA LEU A 587 30.04 9.72 -14.64
C LEU A 587 31.21 10.69 -14.38
N MET A 588 31.08 11.49 -13.32
CA MET A 588 32.05 12.52 -12.97
C MET A 588 32.36 12.55 -11.47
N ASP A 589 33.64 12.73 -11.13
CA ASP A 589 34.05 12.94 -9.74
C ASP A 589 33.91 14.41 -9.33
N LEU A 590 33.49 14.61 -8.09
CA LEU A 590 33.51 15.88 -7.37
C LEU A 590 34.93 16.21 -6.88
N SER A 591 35.18 17.50 -6.65
CA SER A 591 36.45 18.01 -6.12
C SER A 591 36.69 17.66 -4.66
N ALA A 592 35.61 17.38 -3.91
CA ALA A 592 35.62 16.92 -2.53
C ALA A 592 34.58 15.81 -2.31
N ASP A 593 34.78 15.01 -1.26
CA ASP A 593 33.79 14.03 -0.84
C ASP A 593 32.51 14.74 -0.34
N PRO A 594 31.33 14.39 -0.87
CA PRO A 594 30.09 15.10 -0.56
C PRO A 594 29.53 14.72 0.80
N GLU A 595 28.69 15.60 1.35
CA GLU A 595 27.99 15.37 2.61
C GLU A 595 26.52 14.96 2.38
N ILE A 596 26.07 13.99 3.16
CA ILE A 596 24.67 13.54 3.23
C ILE A 596 24.09 13.89 4.60
N ASN A 597 22.94 14.53 4.61
CA ASN A 597 22.13 14.74 5.80
C ASN A 597 21.08 13.61 5.90
N VAL A 598 21.20 12.76 6.92
CA VAL A 598 20.31 11.63 7.15
C VAL A 598 19.36 11.95 8.30
N THR A 599 18.05 11.85 8.04
CA THR A 599 17.02 12.01 9.07
C THR A 599 16.44 10.66 9.43
N SER A 600 16.52 10.26 10.70
CA SER A 600 15.98 9.00 11.20
C SER A 600 15.28 9.25 12.54
N GLY A 601 14.04 8.77 12.69
CA GLY A 601 13.29 8.86 13.96
C GLY A 601 13.16 10.29 14.51
N GLY A 602 13.09 11.30 13.63
CA GLY A 602 12.97 12.72 13.99
C GLY A 602 14.29 13.45 14.31
N SER A 603 15.45 12.80 14.17
CA SER A 603 16.78 13.42 14.34
C SER A 603 17.55 13.46 13.02
N SER A 604 18.16 14.61 12.70
CA SER A 604 18.93 14.84 11.46
C SER A 604 20.42 14.97 11.76
N ASN A 605 21.28 14.23 11.05
CA ASN A 605 22.73 14.29 11.20
C ASN A 605 23.44 14.30 9.85
N ILE A 606 24.55 15.02 9.75
CA ILE A 606 25.35 15.17 8.52
C ILE A 606 26.56 14.22 8.57
N TYR A 607 26.80 13.51 7.46
CA TYR A 607 27.88 12.54 7.29
C TYR A 607 28.60 12.73 5.95
N THR A 608 29.90 12.45 5.91
CA THR A 608 30.67 12.45 4.66
C THR A 608 30.50 11.12 3.92
N MET A 609 30.23 11.17 2.63
CA MET A 609 30.13 9.99 1.76
C MET A 609 31.51 9.62 1.20
N ASN A 610 31.84 8.33 1.20
CA ASN A 610 33.12 7.84 0.70
C ASN A 610 33.02 7.47 -0.78
N ARG A 611 33.99 7.92 -1.57
CA ARG A 611 34.10 7.53 -2.97
C ARG A 611 34.37 6.03 -3.13
N VAL A 612 33.57 5.36 -3.96
CA VAL A 612 33.70 3.91 -4.29
C VAL A 612 33.99 3.65 -5.76
N GLY A 613 33.75 4.62 -6.64
CA GLY A 613 33.99 4.51 -8.08
C GLY A 613 34.08 5.88 -8.75
N LEU A 614 34.23 5.89 -10.08
CA LEU A 614 34.08 7.12 -10.87
C LEU A 614 32.64 7.63 -10.70
N GLY A 615 32.50 8.85 -10.18
CA GLY A 615 31.22 9.50 -9.92
C GLY A 615 30.30 8.78 -8.95
N ASN A 616 30.79 7.84 -8.15
CA ASN A 616 29.98 7.08 -7.19
C ASN A 616 30.54 7.22 -5.78
N TYR A 617 29.67 7.66 -4.87
CA TYR A 617 29.94 7.90 -3.46
C TYR A 617 28.94 7.13 -2.61
N THR A 618 29.37 6.59 -1.48
CA THR A 618 28.50 5.80 -0.60
C THR A 618 28.64 6.20 0.86
N TYR A 619 27.54 6.10 1.59
CA TYR A 619 27.53 6.19 3.04
C TYR A 619 26.63 5.09 3.60
N THR A 620 27.13 4.35 4.59
CA THR A 620 26.36 3.32 5.28
C THR A 620 26.09 3.75 6.72
N THR A 621 24.82 3.73 7.14
CA THR A 621 24.42 4.09 8.50
C THR A 621 24.90 3.06 9.53
N GLY A 622 24.77 3.42 10.81
CA GLY A 622 24.74 2.43 11.90
C GLY A 622 23.50 1.52 11.82
N LEU A 623 23.38 0.60 12.79
CA LEU A 623 22.20 -0.26 12.92
C LEU A 623 20.99 0.53 13.43
N LEU A 624 19.93 0.59 12.63
CA LEU A 624 18.67 1.28 12.90
C LEU A 624 17.53 0.28 13.12
N SER A 625 16.48 0.67 13.84
CA SER A 625 15.34 -0.21 14.09
C SER A 625 14.54 -0.39 12.81
N LYS A 626 14.08 -1.61 12.50
CA LYS A 626 13.33 -1.89 11.26
C LYS A 626 12.08 -1.02 11.00
N ASN A 627 11.54 -0.39 12.05
CA ASN A 627 10.35 0.47 11.96
C ASN A 627 10.69 1.96 11.93
N ASP A 628 11.96 2.34 12.07
CA ASP A 628 12.34 3.76 12.05
C ASP A 628 12.13 4.28 10.60
N PRO A 629 11.41 5.40 10.43
CA PRO A 629 11.37 6.06 9.15
C PRO A 629 12.69 6.77 8.92
N ILE A 630 13.19 6.71 7.69
CA ILE A 630 14.47 7.27 7.30
C ILE A 630 14.39 7.92 5.91
N ASN A 631 15.11 9.02 5.74
CA ASN A 631 15.48 9.56 4.43
C ASN A 631 16.88 10.17 4.47
N GLY A 632 17.48 10.33 3.30
CA GLY A 632 18.76 11.01 3.13
C GLY A 632 18.63 12.14 2.12
N SER A 633 19.23 13.29 2.40
CA SER A 633 19.33 14.42 1.46
C SER A 633 20.79 14.79 1.26
N VAL A 634 21.23 14.94 0.03
CA VAL A 634 22.58 15.41 -0.33
C VAL A 634 22.52 16.82 -0.90
N LEU A 635 23.56 17.61 -0.64
CA LEU A 635 23.78 18.91 -1.25
C LEU A 635 25.19 18.93 -1.86
N ILE A 636 25.27 19.13 -3.17
CA ILE A 636 26.50 19.11 -3.94
C ILE A 636 26.81 20.53 -4.39
N GLN A 637 27.97 21.05 -3.96
CA GLN A 637 28.41 22.39 -4.28
C GLN A 637 29.83 22.35 -4.83
N GLU A 638 29.96 22.52 -6.15
CA GLU A 638 31.26 22.66 -6.82
C GLU A 638 31.57 24.14 -7.10
N PRO A 639 32.82 24.60 -6.96
CA PRO A 639 33.18 25.99 -7.18
C PRO A 639 32.86 26.46 -8.61
N GLY A 640 31.95 27.43 -8.74
CA GLY A 640 31.54 27.97 -10.05
C GLY A 640 30.47 27.15 -10.77
N CYS A 641 29.91 26.14 -10.10
CA CYS A 641 28.81 25.31 -10.61
C CYS A 641 27.52 25.57 -9.82
N LEU A 642 26.40 25.10 -10.37
CA LEU A 642 25.13 25.05 -9.68
C LEU A 642 25.23 24.16 -8.42
N VAL A 643 24.51 24.54 -7.37
CA VAL A 643 24.28 23.67 -6.23
C VAL A 643 23.20 22.67 -6.58
N LEU A 644 23.53 21.39 -6.58
CA LEU A 644 22.57 20.31 -6.84
C LEU A 644 22.14 19.68 -5.52
N SER A 645 20.87 19.27 -5.42
CA SER A 645 20.38 18.49 -4.29
C SER A 645 19.56 17.31 -4.75
N ASN A 646 19.59 16.23 -3.99
CA ASN A 646 18.71 15.09 -4.19
C ASN A 646 18.34 14.49 -2.83
N THR A 647 17.11 14.01 -2.70
CA THR A 647 16.57 13.44 -1.47
C THR A 647 15.97 12.08 -1.77
N SER A 648 16.32 11.07 -0.99
CA SER A 648 15.70 9.76 -1.11
C SER A 648 14.27 9.76 -0.57
N SER A 649 13.46 8.84 -1.05
CA SER A 649 12.08 8.67 -0.61
C SER A 649 12.01 8.45 0.90
N TYR A 650 11.02 9.06 1.55
CA TYR A 650 10.76 8.81 2.96
C TYR A 650 10.17 7.41 3.12
N ALA A 651 10.94 6.49 3.67
CA ALA A 651 10.54 5.09 3.79
C ALA A 651 10.81 4.54 5.19
N ARG A 652 10.00 3.57 5.61
CA ARG A 652 10.34 2.72 6.76
C ARG A 652 11.37 1.69 6.31
N LEU A 653 12.37 1.43 7.16
CA LEU A 653 13.47 0.52 6.84
C LEU A 653 13.05 -0.87 6.37
N ASN A 654 11.91 -1.39 6.86
CA ASN A 654 11.42 -2.69 6.44
C ASN A 654 10.90 -2.71 4.98
N ASP A 655 10.44 -1.56 4.49
CA ASP A 655 9.82 -1.39 3.18
C ASP A 655 10.85 -0.95 2.12
N MET A 656 12.08 -0.62 2.53
CA MET A 656 13.18 -0.31 1.63
C MET A 656 13.64 -1.56 0.84
N PRO A 657 14.09 -1.41 -0.42
CA PRO A 657 14.67 -2.50 -1.19
C PRO A 657 15.99 -2.99 -0.58
N ASP A 658 16.33 -4.27 -0.73
CA ASP A 658 17.64 -4.80 -0.35
C ASP A 658 18.73 -4.30 -1.33
N CYS A 659 19.92 -3.97 -0.80
CA CYS A 659 21.13 -3.88 -1.61
C CYS A 659 21.68 -5.29 -1.89
#